data_AF-A0A7V5E2P0-F1
#
_entry.id   AF-A0A7V5E2P0-F1
#
_cell.length_a   1.000
_cell.length_b   1.000
_cell.length_c   1.000
_cell.angle_alpha   90.00
_cell.angle_beta   90.00
_cell.angle_gamma   90.00
#
_symmetry.space_group_name_H-M   'P 1'
#
loop_
_entity.id
_entity.type
_entity.pdbx_description
1 polymer ?
#
loop_
_entity_poly.entity_id
_entity_poly.type
_entity_poly.pdbx_seq_one_letter_code
_entity_poly.pdbx_strand_id
1 'polypeptide(L)'
;MELKAVIFDLDGVIVDTAECHFQAWKRLAEELSLPCPPERKDQIRGVSRRRSLAIVLTGNPHATEEDLCGLYTDAEIEELMAKKDEYYRELIKRLCPQDVLPGIRRFLEDLRAHGVKTAVATVSRNCRDVLARLDLLNAFDVLVDGNLPARSKPEPDLFLIAAEKLKVLPSHCLVVEDAPAGIEAAEAAGMWSLALGPKERFTEVRPNLILPSLVNVTWDEILVLLRAVEEDTWRVWESPGLTSQAWETNFTIGNGYFCTRGTYEEPHSQEIRATLVHGLYDAVPIFFEELVNCPDWTGLEIQVDGETFLPGHGKILEHQRWMDLRDGSLHRWIWWQSPSGKSIHFRTVRFASMADPHLGIQFCTISAEDSPCALRIRTSLPTTPENPGLPPFPYLGYSHWQVDKIFQEEGKVGLKLKSKGRGLGLGAALALFATGQGIPRFSLLPCPKAPALLVDVALRPWQTFGLVKFFALYTSRDAPDPLEKAQAKVAEALRKGYFQLLREHRRAWQNLWKDCDVEVDGDEEIQRAIRFNLYHLLIAAPQTEGMSIPAKGLTGFGYRGHIFWDTEIFVLPFFIHTIPEKARRCLSYRALTLPGARANACRRGWKGAHFAWESGSSGEDITPRWVPSPDGSPVPIHTGERQHHITADVAYAVWRYWQATGDEGFLKSQGAEIILSAAQFWASRVEKEGETYVLRHVIGPDEYHEDVDNNAYTNWMARWNLLMGAELWKKLSLENPALRAELAERLGLNDQEVRHWLEIADKLTFLYDQETGLIEQFTGFFQLEDLNLKTLEPRRQSLWDLLGRERVNRAQVLKQPDVLMIFHLFPEEFSLEVVKKNWEYYEPRTDHAFGSSLGPAIHAALAARLGEVHKAYEFFRQAAFMDLNDLRGNTRDGIHLASAGGLWQALVFGFAGVRVTPEGPVAWPRLPPHWKRLRFSFLWRGQRFQFLLTPEQIGPVLPHLASDAERR
;
A
#
# COMPACT_ATOMS: atom_id res chain seq x y z
N MET A 1 20.39 2.35 18.33
CA MET A 1 20.49 0.89 18.49
C MET A 1 21.54 0.52 19.56
N GLU A 2 21.16 -0.22 20.61
CA GLU A 2 22.05 -0.70 21.67
C GLU A 2 21.94 -2.25 21.81
N LEU A 3 22.73 -2.99 21.04
CA LEU A 3 22.76 -4.47 21.11
C LEU A 3 23.64 -4.94 22.27
N LYS A 4 23.11 -5.82 23.12
CA LYS A 4 23.75 -6.30 24.36
C LYS A 4 24.02 -7.81 24.37
N ALA A 5 23.42 -8.56 23.44
CA ALA A 5 23.63 -9.99 23.33
C ALA A 5 23.58 -10.50 21.89
N VAL A 6 24.31 -11.58 21.64
CA VAL A 6 24.22 -12.38 20.41
C VAL A 6 23.79 -13.80 20.74
N ILE A 7 22.74 -14.26 20.07
CA ILE A 7 22.18 -15.61 20.22
C ILE A 7 22.47 -16.37 18.93
N PHE A 8 23.23 -17.45 19.02
CA PHE A 8 23.61 -18.27 17.88
C PHE A 8 22.71 -19.49 17.78
N ASP A 9 22.28 -19.83 16.57
CA ASP A 9 21.95 -21.23 16.30
C ASP A 9 23.22 -22.11 16.37
N LEU A 10 23.02 -23.41 16.55
CA LEU A 10 24.12 -24.37 16.60
C LEU A 10 24.47 -24.90 15.20
N ASP A 11 23.46 -25.42 14.49
CA ASP A 11 23.61 -26.24 13.29
C ASP A 11 23.73 -25.33 12.07
N GLY A 12 24.86 -25.38 11.35
CA GLY A 12 25.10 -24.52 10.17
C GLY A 12 25.63 -23.11 10.50
N VAL A 13 25.66 -22.73 11.78
CA VAL A 13 26.23 -21.47 12.27
C VAL A 13 27.54 -21.68 13.04
N ILE A 14 27.54 -22.53 14.07
CA ILE A 14 28.75 -22.83 14.87
C ILE A 14 29.51 -24.02 14.26
N VAL A 15 28.78 -25.02 13.76
CA VAL A 15 29.32 -26.28 13.22
C VAL A 15 28.39 -26.81 12.12
N ASP A 16 28.93 -27.41 11.05
CA ASP A 16 28.11 -28.11 10.03
C ASP A 16 27.69 -29.50 10.51
N THR A 17 26.85 -29.55 11.55
CA THR A 17 26.19 -30.77 12.02
C THR A 17 24.99 -31.16 11.16
N ALA A 18 24.57 -30.32 10.19
CA ALA A 18 23.54 -30.64 9.22
C ALA A 18 23.92 -31.86 8.37
N GLU A 19 25.21 -32.02 8.07
CA GLU A 19 25.73 -33.25 7.45
C GLU A 19 25.52 -34.47 8.35
N CYS A 20 25.83 -34.38 9.64
CA CYS A 20 25.59 -35.49 10.58
C CYS A 20 24.10 -35.84 10.69
N HIS A 21 23.21 -34.84 10.67
CA HIS A 21 21.76 -35.06 10.64
C HIS A 21 21.32 -35.78 9.35
N PHE A 22 21.80 -35.34 8.19
CA PHE A 22 21.51 -35.98 6.91
C PHE A 22 22.01 -37.42 6.86
N GLN A 23 23.25 -37.68 7.29
CA GLN A 23 23.80 -39.04 7.33
C GLN A 23 23.04 -39.97 8.26
N ALA A 24 22.55 -39.46 9.41
CA ALA A 24 21.70 -40.23 10.30
C ALA A 24 20.33 -40.58 9.66
N TRP A 25 19.71 -39.63 8.97
CA TRP A 25 18.47 -39.88 8.21
C TRP A 25 18.68 -40.81 7.02
N LYS A 26 19.80 -40.67 6.31
CA LYS A 26 20.19 -41.55 5.19
C LYS A 26 20.38 -42.98 5.66
N ARG A 27 21.10 -43.20 6.77
CA ARG A 27 21.27 -44.53 7.37
C ARG A 27 19.92 -45.14 7.77
N LEU A 28 19.02 -44.37 8.38
CA LEU A 28 17.68 -44.84 8.70
C LEU A 28 16.88 -45.21 7.43
N ALA A 29 16.94 -44.37 6.40
CA ALA A 29 16.25 -44.62 5.14
C ALA A 29 16.78 -45.87 4.42
N GLU A 30 18.10 -46.06 4.40
CA GLU A 30 18.76 -47.25 3.83
C GLU A 30 18.33 -48.54 4.54
N GLU A 31 18.20 -48.51 5.87
CA GLU A 31 17.69 -49.65 6.66
C GLU A 31 16.22 -49.97 6.36
N LEU A 32 15.43 -48.94 6.02
CA LEU A 32 14.04 -49.08 5.59
C LEU A 32 13.91 -49.34 4.08
N SER A 33 15.03 -49.50 3.36
CA SER A 33 15.06 -49.67 1.90
C SER A 33 14.41 -48.51 1.12
N LEU A 34 14.47 -47.29 1.65
CA LEU A 34 13.94 -46.07 1.05
C LEU A 34 15.05 -45.23 0.39
N PRO A 35 14.81 -44.64 -0.80
CA PRO A 35 15.80 -43.79 -1.45
C PRO A 35 15.95 -42.46 -0.71
N CYS A 36 17.16 -42.09 -0.31
CA CYS A 36 17.48 -40.81 0.34
C CYS A 36 18.61 -40.07 -0.41
N PRO A 37 18.29 -39.34 -1.49
CA PRO A 37 19.28 -38.73 -2.35
C PRO A 37 19.85 -37.44 -1.71
N PRO A 38 21.03 -36.95 -2.16
CA PRO A 38 21.72 -35.81 -1.55
C PRO A 38 20.90 -34.52 -1.45
N GLU A 39 20.01 -34.26 -2.41
CA GLU A 39 19.13 -33.08 -2.44
C GLU A 39 18.18 -33.05 -1.24
N ARG A 40 17.95 -34.20 -0.59
CA ARG A 40 17.12 -34.28 0.62
C ARG A 40 17.74 -33.57 1.82
N LYS A 41 19.07 -33.36 1.83
CA LYS A 41 19.76 -32.60 2.88
C LYS A 41 19.15 -31.21 3.06
N ASP A 42 18.85 -30.52 1.97
CA ASP A 42 18.28 -29.17 2.04
C ASP A 42 16.77 -29.17 2.33
N GLN A 43 16.05 -30.22 1.92
CA GLN A 43 14.60 -30.37 2.22
C GLN A 43 14.30 -30.58 3.71
N ILE A 44 15.22 -31.21 4.44
CA ILE A 44 15.09 -31.49 5.88
C ILE A 44 15.85 -30.49 6.76
N ARG A 45 16.50 -29.48 6.17
CA ARG A 45 17.25 -28.47 6.92
C ARG A 45 16.27 -27.53 7.63
N GLY A 46 16.46 -27.34 8.93
CA GLY A 46 15.66 -26.39 9.72
C GLY A 46 14.18 -26.76 9.91
N VAL A 47 13.74 -27.96 9.53
CA VAL A 47 12.38 -28.46 9.79
C VAL A 47 12.35 -29.34 11.05
N SER A 48 11.17 -29.51 11.66
CA SER A 48 11.01 -30.35 12.85
C SER A 48 11.49 -31.78 12.59
N ARG A 49 11.86 -32.52 13.65
CA ARG A 49 12.25 -33.93 13.54
C ARG A 49 11.14 -34.80 12.95
N ARG A 50 9.89 -34.56 13.36
CA ARG A 50 8.73 -35.34 12.94
C ARG A 50 8.38 -35.05 11.48
N ARG A 51 8.49 -33.79 11.05
CA ARG A 51 8.37 -33.41 9.63
C ARG A 51 9.53 -33.93 8.78
N SER A 52 10.75 -33.91 9.30
CA SER A 52 11.91 -34.54 8.64
C SER A 52 11.66 -36.03 8.40
N LEU A 53 11.13 -36.74 9.40
CA LEU A 53 10.74 -38.14 9.27
C LEU A 53 9.64 -38.31 8.22
N ALA A 54 8.61 -37.46 8.21
CA ALA A 54 7.56 -37.50 7.18
C ALA A 54 8.12 -37.35 5.76
N ILE A 55 9.02 -36.40 5.53
CA ILE A 55 9.68 -36.19 4.23
C ILE A 55 10.53 -37.41 3.85
N VAL A 56 11.27 -37.98 4.81
CA VAL A 56 12.14 -39.13 4.58
C VAL A 56 11.34 -40.41 4.27
N LEU A 57 10.25 -40.66 5.01
CA LEU A 57 9.43 -41.86 4.86
C LEU A 57 8.54 -41.82 3.61
N THR A 58 8.00 -40.66 3.27
CA THR A 58 7.11 -40.50 2.09
C THR A 58 7.87 -40.20 0.80
N GLY A 59 9.10 -39.70 0.90
CA GLY A 59 9.86 -39.17 -0.23
C GLY A 59 9.31 -37.84 -0.78
N ASN A 60 8.25 -37.28 -0.17
CA ASN A 60 7.62 -36.03 -0.59
C ASN A 60 8.18 -34.84 0.21
N PRO A 61 8.82 -33.84 -0.43
CA PRO A 61 9.35 -32.65 0.26
C PRO A 61 8.26 -31.79 0.92
N HIS A 62 7.01 -31.92 0.50
CA HIS A 62 5.87 -31.18 1.06
C HIS A 62 5.11 -31.95 2.14
N ALA A 63 5.61 -33.13 2.55
CA ALA A 63 5.00 -33.89 3.61
C ALA A 63 4.93 -33.09 4.92
N THR A 64 3.79 -33.22 5.58
CA THR A 64 3.44 -32.69 6.89
C THR A 64 3.50 -33.80 7.92
N GLU A 65 3.45 -33.44 9.20
CA GLU A 65 3.40 -34.44 10.28
C GLU A 65 2.11 -35.27 10.24
N GLU A 66 1.03 -34.74 9.65
CA GLU A 66 -0.25 -35.42 9.46
C GLU A 66 -0.19 -36.51 8.39
N ASP A 67 0.72 -36.41 7.42
CA ASP A 67 0.89 -37.44 6.39
C ASP A 67 1.46 -38.76 6.94
N LEU A 68 2.00 -38.74 8.16
CA LEU A 68 2.37 -39.94 8.92
C LEU A 68 1.14 -40.62 9.53
N CYS A 69 0.10 -39.84 9.86
CA CYS A 69 -1.11 -40.31 10.52
C CYS A 69 -1.92 -41.17 9.54
N GLY A 70 -1.89 -42.49 9.75
CA GLY A 70 -2.56 -43.47 8.89
C GLY A 70 -1.60 -44.42 8.16
N LEU A 71 -0.31 -44.07 8.07
CA LEU A 71 0.76 -44.94 7.57
C LEU A 71 1.56 -45.61 8.70
N TYR A 72 1.74 -44.92 9.82
CA TYR A 72 2.46 -45.39 10.99
C TYR A 72 1.71 -45.00 12.27
N THR A 73 1.87 -45.81 13.31
CA THR A 73 1.39 -45.50 14.67
C THR A 73 2.33 -44.51 15.36
N ASP A 74 1.84 -43.78 16.37
CA ASP A 74 2.67 -42.86 17.16
C ASP A 74 3.87 -43.58 17.82
N ALA A 75 3.70 -44.85 18.22
CA ALA A 75 4.77 -45.65 18.80
C ALA A 75 5.89 -45.94 17.79
N GLU A 76 5.55 -46.31 16.55
CA GLU A 76 6.53 -46.56 15.48
C GLU A 76 7.26 -45.27 15.08
N ILE A 77 6.55 -44.14 15.04
CA ILE A 77 7.14 -42.82 14.76
C ILE A 77 8.18 -42.47 15.82
N GLU A 78 7.86 -42.65 17.10
CA GLU A 78 8.80 -42.41 18.20
C GLU A 78 10.01 -43.35 18.16
N GLU A 79 9.82 -44.63 17.82
CA GLU A 79 10.90 -45.61 17.69
C GLU A 79 11.88 -45.23 16.56
N LEU A 80 11.38 -44.89 15.37
CA LEU A 80 12.21 -44.46 14.24
C LEU A 80 12.98 -43.18 14.55
N MET A 81 12.36 -42.23 15.24
CA MET A 81 13.04 -41.02 15.69
C MET A 81 14.12 -41.30 16.73
N ALA A 82 13.86 -42.20 17.68
CA ALA A 82 14.85 -42.62 18.68
C ALA A 82 16.06 -43.29 18.01
N LYS A 83 15.81 -44.16 17.03
CA LYS A 83 16.86 -44.83 16.24
C LYS A 83 17.73 -43.84 15.47
N LYS A 84 17.13 -42.85 14.80
CA LYS A 84 17.88 -41.78 14.14
C LYS A 84 18.74 -40.98 15.12
N ASP A 85 18.24 -40.73 16.33
CA ASP A 85 19.00 -40.02 17.35
C ASP A 85 20.23 -40.82 17.81
N GLU A 86 20.14 -42.15 17.90
CA GLU A 86 21.31 -43.01 18.18
C GLU A 86 22.39 -42.87 17.11
N TYR A 87 22.00 -42.95 15.82
CA TYR A 87 22.94 -42.76 14.71
C TYR A 87 23.59 -41.39 14.72
N TYR A 88 22.80 -40.36 15.00
CA TYR A 88 23.33 -39.01 15.14
C TYR A 88 24.34 -38.91 16.30
N ARG A 89 24.04 -39.49 17.47
CA ARG A 89 24.96 -39.52 18.62
C ARG A 89 26.26 -40.25 18.32
N GLU A 90 26.25 -41.28 17.47
CA GLU A 90 27.47 -41.94 17.02
C GLU A 90 28.32 -41.04 16.11
N LEU A 91 27.68 -40.31 15.20
CA LEU A 91 28.37 -39.43 14.25
C LEU A 91 29.02 -38.23 14.94
N ILE A 92 28.32 -37.57 15.88
CA ILE A 92 28.88 -36.41 16.60
C ILE A 92 30.06 -36.78 17.52
N LYS A 93 30.29 -38.07 17.82
CA LYS A 93 31.48 -38.51 18.57
C LYS A 93 32.79 -38.27 17.83
N ARG A 94 32.75 -38.00 16.52
CA ARG A 94 33.93 -37.73 15.70
C ARG A 94 34.29 -36.24 15.63
N LEU A 95 33.42 -35.35 16.12
CA LEU A 95 33.66 -33.92 16.12
C LEU A 95 34.87 -33.55 16.99
N CYS A 96 35.64 -32.58 16.50
CA CYS A 96 36.84 -32.03 17.12
C CYS A 96 36.90 -30.50 16.95
N PRO A 97 37.82 -29.80 17.63
CA PRO A 97 37.93 -28.34 17.56
C PRO A 97 38.11 -27.74 16.15
N GLN A 98 38.56 -28.53 15.16
CA GLN A 98 38.74 -28.12 13.76
C GLN A 98 37.43 -28.03 12.97
N ASP A 99 36.36 -28.65 13.48
CA ASP A 99 35.04 -28.66 12.82
C ASP A 99 34.22 -27.39 13.09
N VAL A 100 34.73 -26.46 13.91
CA VAL A 100 34.11 -25.14 14.12
C VAL A 100 34.15 -24.35 12.81
N LEU A 101 33.00 -23.78 12.43
CA LEU A 101 32.92 -23.01 11.19
C LEU A 101 33.88 -21.80 11.21
N PRO A 102 34.53 -21.50 10.08
CA PRO A 102 35.52 -20.42 10.00
C PRO A 102 34.98 -19.07 10.49
N GLY A 103 35.77 -18.36 11.30
CA GLY A 103 35.42 -17.04 11.85
C GLY A 103 34.76 -17.05 13.23
N ILE A 104 34.08 -18.14 13.62
CA ILE A 104 33.30 -18.20 14.88
C ILE A 104 34.15 -17.93 16.13
N ARG A 105 35.31 -18.58 16.28
CA ARG A 105 36.16 -18.38 17.47
C ARG A 105 36.59 -16.93 17.64
N ARG A 106 37.10 -16.33 16.56
CA ARG A 106 37.54 -14.94 16.53
C ARG A 106 36.38 -13.99 16.81
N PHE A 107 35.20 -14.26 16.26
CA PHE A 107 34.02 -13.44 16.49
C PHE A 107 33.53 -13.54 17.94
N LEU A 108 33.55 -14.72 18.57
CA LEU A 108 33.23 -14.87 20.00
C LEU A 108 34.23 -14.14 20.91
N GLU A 109 35.52 -14.18 20.57
CA GLU A 109 36.54 -13.39 21.27
C GLU A 109 36.29 -11.88 21.14
N ASP A 110 35.92 -11.42 19.95
CA ASP A 110 35.57 -10.03 19.66
C ASP A 110 34.33 -9.57 20.44
N LEU A 111 33.26 -10.38 20.46
CA LEU A 111 32.06 -10.11 21.26
C LEU A 111 32.40 -9.99 22.76
N ARG A 112 33.25 -10.88 23.28
CA ARG A 112 33.70 -10.84 24.66
C ARG A 112 34.51 -9.58 24.97
N ALA A 113 35.37 -9.14 24.05
CA ALA A 113 36.14 -7.91 24.19
C ALA A 113 35.23 -6.66 24.27
N HIS A 114 34.06 -6.71 23.60
CA HIS A 114 33.04 -5.66 23.64
C HIS A 114 32.02 -5.82 24.78
N GLY A 115 32.17 -6.83 25.65
CA GLY A 115 31.25 -7.09 26.76
C GLY A 115 29.85 -7.57 26.32
N VAL A 116 29.72 -8.07 25.10
CA VAL A 116 28.46 -8.58 24.54
C VAL A 116 28.23 -9.99 25.05
N LYS A 117 27.05 -10.24 25.63
CA LYS A 117 26.70 -11.59 26.12
C LYS A 117 26.40 -12.53 24.97
N THR A 118 26.60 -13.82 25.19
CA THR A 118 26.47 -14.84 24.15
C THR A 118 25.62 -16.02 24.60
N ALA A 119 24.76 -16.51 23.71
CA ALA A 119 23.98 -17.72 23.95
C ALA A 119 23.94 -18.64 22.74
N VAL A 120 23.66 -19.92 22.99
CA VAL A 120 23.25 -20.86 21.94
C VAL A 120 21.79 -21.24 22.15
N ALA A 121 20.99 -21.18 21.09
CA ALA A 121 19.59 -21.58 21.09
C ALA A 121 19.31 -22.55 19.95
N THR A 122 19.10 -23.83 20.29
CA THR A 122 18.90 -24.92 19.32
C THR A 122 17.80 -25.89 19.77
N VAL A 123 17.13 -26.53 18.82
CA VAL A 123 16.22 -27.64 19.06
C VAL A 123 16.94 -28.95 19.37
N SER A 124 18.27 -29.01 19.19
CA SER A 124 19.07 -30.20 19.45
C SER A 124 19.17 -30.47 20.95
N ARG A 125 18.93 -31.72 21.37
CA ARG A 125 19.13 -32.17 22.76
C ARG A 125 20.61 -32.40 23.11
N ASN A 126 21.49 -32.41 22.11
CA ASN A 126 22.91 -32.75 22.26
C ASN A 126 23.84 -31.52 22.25
N CYS A 127 23.27 -30.30 22.39
CA CYS A 127 24.00 -29.03 22.30
C CYS A 127 25.27 -29.00 23.18
N ARG A 128 25.13 -29.41 24.45
CA ARG A 128 26.23 -29.40 25.41
C ARG A 128 27.39 -30.34 25.00
N ASP A 129 27.07 -31.53 24.52
CA ASP A 129 28.07 -32.51 24.10
C ASP A 129 28.82 -32.06 22.85
N VAL A 130 28.11 -31.44 21.90
CA VAL A 130 28.71 -30.85 20.70
C VAL A 130 29.67 -29.72 21.08
N LEU A 131 29.22 -28.75 21.88
CA LEU A 131 30.06 -27.61 22.28
C LEU A 131 31.27 -28.03 23.14
N ALA A 132 31.15 -29.08 23.96
CA ALA A 132 32.27 -29.63 24.71
C ALA A 132 33.36 -30.21 23.79
N ARG A 133 32.95 -30.90 22.71
CA ARG A 133 33.87 -31.49 21.72
C ARG A 133 34.55 -30.46 20.83
N LEU A 134 33.85 -29.37 20.56
CA LEU A 134 34.38 -28.22 19.82
C LEU A 134 35.25 -27.31 20.68
N ASP A 135 35.42 -27.58 21.98
CA ASP A 135 36.12 -26.68 22.93
C ASP A 135 35.53 -25.25 22.93
N LEU A 136 34.19 -25.18 22.94
CA LEU A 136 33.42 -23.92 22.95
C LEU A 136 32.40 -23.86 24.11
N LEU A 137 32.34 -24.88 24.97
CA LEU A 137 31.34 -24.93 26.04
C LEU A 137 31.41 -23.72 26.99
N ASN A 138 32.61 -23.21 27.26
CA ASN A 138 32.85 -22.03 28.10
C ASN A 138 32.92 -20.72 27.31
N ALA A 139 32.65 -20.76 26.00
CA ALA A 139 32.60 -19.57 25.16
C ALA A 139 31.26 -18.82 25.32
N PHE A 140 30.19 -19.52 25.72
CA PHE A 140 28.82 -19.01 25.82
C PHE A 140 28.36 -18.81 27.27
N ASP A 141 27.62 -17.72 27.52
CA ASP A 141 27.06 -17.42 28.84
C ASP A 141 25.81 -18.26 29.15
N VAL A 142 25.02 -18.59 28.13
CA VAL A 142 23.74 -19.29 28.24
C VAL A 142 23.59 -20.37 27.17
N LEU A 143 23.05 -21.53 27.56
CA LEU A 143 22.64 -22.59 26.63
C LEU A 143 21.13 -22.86 26.76
N VAL A 144 20.45 -22.87 25.62
CA VAL A 144 19.05 -23.24 25.45
C VAL A 144 19.00 -24.37 24.42
N ASP A 145 18.57 -25.54 24.85
CA ASP A 145 18.58 -26.77 24.06
C ASP A 145 17.19 -27.43 24.03
N GLY A 146 17.05 -28.46 23.21
CA GLY A 146 15.78 -29.18 22.99
C GLY A 146 15.25 -29.98 24.19
N ASN A 147 15.83 -29.83 25.39
CA ASN A 147 15.32 -30.44 26.63
C ASN A 147 14.30 -29.55 27.34
N LEU A 148 14.15 -28.29 26.91
CA LEU A 148 13.15 -27.37 27.44
C LEU A 148 11.81 -27.52 26.70
N PRO A 149 10.66 -27.39 27.40
CA PRO A 149 9.35 -27.39 26.76
C PRO A 149 9.15 -26.07 26.01
N ALA A 150 9.59 -26.04 24.75
CA ALA A 150 9.50 -24.90 23.85
C ALA A 150 9.02 -25.37 22.47
N ARG A 151 8.20 -24.57 21.79
CA ARG A 151 7.87 -24.84 20.38
C ARG A 151 9.11 -24.65 19.53
N SER A 152 9.25 -25.46 18.49
CA SER A 152 10.34 -25.31 17.51
C SER A 152 10.13 -24.06 16.66
N LYS A 153 11.24 -23.53 16.11
CA LYS A 153 11.23 -22.51 15.04
C LYS A 153 10.19 -22.90 13.96
N PRO A 154 9.39 -21.96 13.43
CA PRO A 154 9.54 -20.51 13.52
C PRO A 154 8.95 -19.84 14.77
N GLU A 155 8.46 -20.60 15.75
CA GLU A 155 8.01 -20.00 17.01
C GLU A 155 9.21 -19.39 17.77
N PRO A 156 9.02 -18.22 18.43
CA PRO A 156 10.12 -17.46 19.04
C PRO A 156 10.64 -18.06 20.36
N ASP A 157 10.00 -19.11 20.88
CA ASP A 157 10.16 -19.63 22.24
C ASP A 157 11.64 -19.82 22.65
N LEU A 158 12.45 -20.47 21.82
CA LEU A 158 13.87 -20.75 22.14
C LEU A 158 14.70 -19.47 22.29
N PHE A 159 14.49 -18.49 21.41
CA PHE A 159 15.22 -17.22 21.47
C PHE A 159 14.74 -16.37 22.64
N LEU A 160 13.43 -16.35 22.92
CA LEU A 160 12.89 -15.65 24.10
C LEU A 160 13.43 -16.24 25.41
N ILE A 161 13.53 -17.57 25.52
CA ILE A 161 14.13 -18.22 26.69
C ILE A 161 15.63 -17.87 26.81
N ALA A 162 16.35 -17.77 25.69
CA ALA A 162 17.75 -17.36 25.71
C ALA A 162 17.89 -15.91 26.22
N ALA A 163 17.07 -14.99 25.72
CA ALA A 163 17.00 -13.60 26.19
C ALA A 163 16.63 -13.49 27.68
N GLU A 164 15.64 -14.26 28.14
CA GLU A 164 15.25 -14.34 29.57
C GLU A 164 16.44 -14.72 30.44
N LYS A 165 17.15 -15.80 30.08
CA LYS A 165 18.30 -16.30 30.83
C LYS A 165 19.50 -15.33 30.79
N LEU A 166 19.68 -14.64 29.67
CA LEU A 166 20.71 -13.61 29.51
C LEU A 166 20.37 -12.33 30.29
N LYS A 167 19.10 -12.15 30.69
CA LYS A 167 18.57 -10.90 31.27
C LYS A 167 18.80 -9.72 30.33
N VAL A 168 18.41 -9.91 29.08
CA VAL A 168 18.49 -8.92 28.01
C VAL A 168 17.15 -8.93 27.28
N LEU A 169 16.64 -7.74 26.94
CA LEU A 169 15.41 -7.63 26.17
C LEU A 169 15.61 -8.17 24.75
N PRO A 170 14.58 -8.76 24.12
CA PRO A 170 14.69 -9.24 22.75
C PRO A 170 15.15 -8.17 21.74
N SER A 171 14.69 -6.93 21.86
CA SER A 171 15.11 -5.80 21.00
C SER A 171 16.61 -5.48 21.06
N HIS A 172 17.29 -5.92 22.12
CA HIS A 172 18.74 -5.75 22.32
C HIS A 172 19.54 -7.03 21.97
N CYS A 173 18.90 -8.04 21.37
CA CYS A 173 19.53 -9.27 20.94
C CYS A 173 19.70 -9.30 19.41
N LEU A 174 20.84 -9.80 18.96
CA LEU A 174 21.07 -10.22 17.57
C LEU A 174 21.06 -11.73 17.49
N VAL A 175 20.20 -12.30 16.65
CA VAL A 175 20.20 -13.72 16.32
C VAL A 175 21.07 -13.98 15.10
N VAL A 176 21.99 -14.93 15.19
CA VAL A 176 22.80 -15.40 14.06
C VAL A 176 22.27 -16.76 13.62
N GLU A 177 21.83 -16.86 12.36
CA GLU A 177 21.12 -18.04 11.87
C GLU A 177 21.38 -18.36 10.39
N ASP A 178 21.32 -19.64 9.98
CA ASP A 178 21.51 -20.08 8.59
C ASP A 178 20.20 -20.48 7.86
N ALA A 179 19.08 -20.61 8.57
CA ALA A 179 17.81 -21.11 8.05
C ALA A 179 16.67 -20.06 8.11
N PRO A 180 15.79 -20.00 7.08
CA PRO A 180 14.65 -19.08 7.05
C PRO A 180 13.74 -19.17 8.29
N ALA A 181 13.45 -20.39 8.77
CA ALA A 181 12.61 -20.59 9.95
C ALA A 181 13.18 -19.94 11.23
N GLY A 182 14.50 -19.88 11.38
CA GLY A 182 15.11 -19.18 12.51
C GLY A 182 15.13 -17.67 12.33
N ILE A 183 15.22 -17.16 11.11
CA ILE A 183 15.03 -15.71 10.85
C ILE A 183 13.61 -15.28 11.20
N GLU A 184 12.60 -16.09 10.88
CA GLU A 184 11.21 -15.84 11.29
C GLU A 184 11.04 -15.87 12.80
N ALA A 185 11.68 -16.82 13.49
CA ALA A 185 11.66 -16.88 14.95
C ALA A 185 12.35 -15.67 15.59
N ALA A 186 13.44 -15.16 14.99
CA ALA A 186 14.10 -13.93 15.45
C ALA A 186 13.20 -12.71 15.26
N GLU A 187 12.58 -12.58 14.08
CA GLU A 187 11.61 -11.52 13.78
C GLU A 187 10.40 -11.59 14.72
N ALA A 188 9.91 -12.79 15.01
CA ALA A 188 8.80 -13.01 15.93
C ALA A 188 9.13 -12.58 17.35
N ALA A 189 10.35 -12.90 17.80
CA ALA A 189 10.86 -12.51 19.09
C ALA A 189 11.11 -11.00 19.19
N GLY A 190 11.08 -10.26 18.07
CA GLY A 190 11.43 -8.84 18.04
C GLY A 190 12.93 -8.60 18.16
N MET A 191 13.74 -9.57 17.73
CA MET A 191 15.19 -9.50 17.75
C MET A 191 15.73 -9.07 16.38
N TRP A 192 16.94 -8.52 16.37
CA TRP A 192 17.70 -8.34 15.14
C TRP A 192 18.17 -9.70 14.62
N SER A 193 18.36 -9.82 13.32
CA SER A 193 18.75 -11.08 12.68
C SER A 193 19.88 -10.89 11.67
N LEU A 194 20.92 -11.72 11.81
CA LEU A 194 22.02 -11.91 10.87
C LEU A 194 21.90 -13.29 10.26
N ALA A 195 21.54 -13.34 8.98
CA ALA A 195 21.49 -14.55 8.20
C ALA A 195 22.87 -14.91 7.62
N LEU A 196 23.29 -16.16 7.77
CA LEU A 196 24.51 -16.70 7.19
C LEU A 196 24.23 -17.57 5.96
N GLY A 197 24.86 -17.23 4.84
CA GLY A 197 24.79 -18.00 3.60
C GLY A 197 24.37 -17.19 2.36
N PRO A 198 24.03 -17.86 1.25
CA PRO A 198 23.64 -17.21 0.00
C PRO A 198 22.31 -16.46 0.15
N LYS A 199 22.21 -15.28 -0.48
CA LYS A 199 21.01 -14.41 -0.39
C LYS A 199 19.76 -15.10 -0.91
N GLU A 200 19.92 -15.97 -1.90
CA GLU A 200 18.85 -16.73 -2.57
C GLU A 200 18.08 -17.64 -1.59
N ARG A 201 18.73 -18.04 -0.49
CA ARG A 201 18.10 -18.85 0.56
C ARG A 201 17.05 -18.07 1.35
N PHE A 202 17.19 -16.76 1.45
CA PHE A 202 16.39 -15.90 2.32
C PHE A 202 15.37 -15.06 1.55
N THR A 203 15.01 -15.45 0.33
CA THR A 203 14.08 -14.69 -0.53
C THR A 203 12.66 -14.59 0.04
N GLU A 204 12.24 -15.58 0.84
CA GLU A 204 10.92 -15.64 1.47
C GLU A 204 10.87 -15.00 2.87
N VAL A 205 12.03 -14.62 3.44
CA VAL A 205 12.15 -14.00 4.77
C VAL A 205 12.93 -12.69 4.67
N ARG A 206 13.03 -11.94 5.76
CA ARG A 206 13.69 -10.62 5.75
C ARG A 206 14.67 -10.48 6.92
N PRO A 207 15.85 -11.12 6.84
CA PRO A 207 16.88 -10.89 7.82
C PRO A 207 17.34 -9.43 7.78
N ASN A 208 17.74 -8.89 8.93
CA ASN A 208 18.26 -7.51 8.98
C ASN A 208 19.59 -7.40 8.23
N LEU A 209 20.43 -8.44 8.29
CA LEU A 209 21.70 -8.51 7.59
C LEU A 209 21.91 -9.91 7.00
N ILE A 210 22.52 -9.99 5.82
CA ILE A 210 22.93 -11.27 5.21
C ILE A 210 24.43 -11.22 4.95
N LEU A 211 25.18 -12.18 5.48
CA LEU A 211 26.61 -12.36 5.22
C LEU A 211 26.89 -13.79 4.73
N PRO A 212 27.88 -13.99 3.84
CA PRO A 212 28.22 -15.35 3.39
C PRO A 212 28.83 -16.21 4.51
N SER A 213 29.56 -15.59 5.44
CA SER A 213 30.14 -16.20 6.63
C SER A 213 30.58 -15.12 7.63
N LEU A 214 31.07 -15.53 8.81
CA LEU A 214 31.68 -14.64 9.80
C LEU A 214 33.22 -14.51 9.64
N VAL A 215 33.78 -14.95 8.51
CA VAL A 215 35.22 -14.80 8.24
C VAL A 215 35.56 -13.33 8.05
N ASN A 216 36.49 -12.83 8.88
CA ASN A 216 36.94 -11.42 8.90
C ASN A 216 35.85 -10.39 9.20
N VAL A 217 34.77 -10.78 9.87
CA VAL A 217 33.71 -9.88 10.32
C VAL A 217 33.96 -9.48 11.77
N THR A 218 33.86 -8.19 12.09
CA THR A 218 33.91 -7.69 13.47
C THR A 218 32.54 -7.26 13.98
N TRP A 219 32.41 -7.12 15.29
CA TRP A 219 31.20 -6.62 15.93
C TRP A 219 30.87 -5.18 15.49
N ASP A 220 31.88 -4.31 15.41
CA ASP A 220 31.71 -2.93 14.94
C ASP A 220 31.21 -2.86 13.50
N GLU A 221 31.73 -3.72 12.61
CA GLU A 221 31.25 -3.82 11.23
C GLU A 221 29.77 -4.22 11.16
N ILE A 222 29.34 -5.17 12.00
CA ILE A 222 27.91 -5.55 12.09
C ILE A 222 27.07 -4.36 12.54
N LEU A 223 27.51 -3.62 13.57
CA LEU A 223 26.77 -2.44 14.05
C LEU A 223 26.64 -1.37 12.97
N VAL A 224 27.69 -1.13 12.17
CA VAL A 224 27.64 -0.20 11.04
C VAL A 224 26.65 -0.67 9.97
N LEU A 225 26.72 -1.94 9.58
CA LEU A 225 25.82 -2.51 8.57
C LEU A 225 24.36 -2.48 9.00
N LEU A 226 24.06 -2.76 10.28
CA LEU A 226 22.71 -2.69 10.82
C LEU A 226 22.16 -1.26 10.89
N ARG A 227 22.99 -0.26 11.18
CA ARG A 227 22.59 1.16 11.12
C ARG A 227 22.21 1.60 9.71
N ALA A 228 22.95 1.16 8.69
CA ALA A 228 22.60 1.44 7.29
C ALA A 228 21.22 0.88 6.91
N VAL A 229 20.79 -0.23 7.53
CA VAL A 229 19.45 -0.81 7.35
C VAL A 229 18.35 0.04 8.01
N GLU A 230 18.65 0.82 9.05
CA GLU A 230 17.71 1.79 9.64
C GLU A 230 17.44 2.98 8.69
N GLU A 231 18.45 3.38 7.93
CA GLU A 231 18.41 4.49 6.96
C GLU A 231 17.76 4.11 5.61
N ASP A 232 17.37 2.84 5.44
CA ASP A 232 16.77 2.27 4.25
C ASP A 232 15.61 3.10 3.66
N THR A 233 15.70 3.37 2.35
CA THR A 233 14.69 4.07 1.52
C THR A 233 13.32 3.38 1.45
N TRP A 234 13.16 2.17 1.97
CA TRP A 234 11.88 1.47 2.06
C TRP A 234 11.10 1.72 3.35
N ARG A 235 11.67 2.40 4.35
CA ARG A 235 11.00 2.68 5.62
C ARG A 235 10.61 4.14 5.75
N VAL A 236 9.38 4.40 6.19
CA VAL A 236 8.91 5.74 6.55
C VAL A 236 8.69 5.78 8.05
N TRP A 237 9.50 6.56 8.74
CA TRP A 237 9.49 6.69 10.20
C TRP A 237 8.56 7.83 10.63
N GLU A 238 7.89 7.63 11.77
CA GLU A 238 7.15 8.69 12.44
C GLU A 238 8.14 9.74 12.93
N SER A 239 7.96 10.98 12.50
CA SER A 239 8.80 12.09 12.89
C SER A 239 7.97 13.19 13.58
N PRO A 240 8.60 13.97 14.46
CA PRO A 240 7.97 15.19 14.97
C PRO A 240 7.68 16.14 13.80
N GLY A 241 6.58 16.91 13.90
CA GLY A 241 6.22 17.95 12.92
C GLY A 241 4.87 17.76 12.25
N LEU A 242 4.34 16.54 12.21
CA LEU A 242 2.98 16.26 11.75
C LEU A 242 2.02 15.99 12.93
N THR A 243 0.74 16.19 12.69
CA THR A 243 -0.31 15.80 13.64
C THR A 243 -0.47 14.28 13.68
N SER A 244 -1.00 13.74 14.79
CA SER A 244 -1.34 12.30 14.90
C SER A 244 -2.25 11.84 13.76
N GLN A 245 -3.21 12.68 13.35
CA GLN A 245 -4.17 12.37 12.29
C GLN A 245 -3.55 12.35 10.89
N ALA A 246 -2.50 13.15 10.65
CA ALA A 246 -1.72 13.06 9.43
C ALA A 246 -0.90 11.76 9.40
N TRP A 247 -0.30 11.36 10.54
CA TRP A 247 0.38 10.06 10.64
C TRP A 247 -0.58 8.87 10.49
N GLU A 248 -1.81 8.98 10.97
CA GLU A 248 -2.86 7.99 10.69
C GLU A 248 -3.11 7.82 9.20
N THR A 249 -3.15 8.90 8.42
CA THR A 249 -3.24 8.81 6.95
C THR A 249 -1.98 8.17 6.38
N ASN A 250 -0.80 8.71 6.70
CA ASN A 250 0.49 8.27 6.12
C ASN A 250 0.78 6.80 6.41
N PHE A 251 0.35 6.29 7.57
CA PHE A 251 0.49 4.89 7.98
C PHE A 251 -0.75 4.03 7.75
N THR A 252 -1.62 4.41 6.82
CA THR A 252 -2.71 3.54 6.38
C THR A 252 -2.14 2.23 5.80
N ILE A 253 -2.66 1.10 6.28
CA ILE A 253 -2.39 -0.23 5.72
C ILE A 253 -3.55 -0.65 4.81
N GLY A 254 -3.28 -1.37 3.74
CA GLY A 254 -4.33 -1.78 2.81
C GLY A 254 -3.91 -2.78 1.75
N ASN A 255 -4.90 -3.31 1.03
CA ASN A 255 -4.69 -4.34 0.02
C ASN A 255 -5.58 -4.19 -1.22
N GLY A 256 -6.20 -3.02 -1.42
CA GLY A 256 -7.08 -2.79 -2.57
C GLY A 256 -8.49 -3.38 -2.45
N TYR A 257 -8.82 -4.07 -1.35
CA TYR A 257 -10.19 -4.42 -1.00
C TYR A 257 -10.65 -3.59 0.22
N PHE A 258 -9.86 -3.61 1.30
CA PHE A 258 -10.02 -2.70 2.42
C PHE A 258 -8.71 -1.98 2.78
N CYS A 259 -8.83 -0.83 3.43
CA CYS A 259 -7.72 -0.15 4.09
C CYS A 259 -8.12 0.21 5.52
N THR A 260 -7.14 0.23 6.41
CA THR A 260 -7.31 0.64 7.81
C THR A 260 -6.28 1.71 8.15
N ARG A 261 -6.77 2.85 8.66
CA ARG A 261 -5.92 3.99 9.04
C ARG A 261 -4.87 3.58 10.07
N GLY A 262 -3.73 4.27 10.04
CA GLY A 262 -2.62 4.11 10.96
C GLY A 262 -2.91 4.69 12.35
N THR A 263 -4.01 4.35 13.00
CA THR A 263 -4.26 4.75 14.41
C THR A 263 -3.40 3.95 15.38
N TYR A 264 -3.20 4.47 16.59
CA TYR A 264 -2.61 3.68 17.67
C TYR A 264 -3.51 2.51 18.05
N GLU A 265 -2.91 1.49 18.66
CA GLU A 265 -3.64 0.34 19.16
C GLU A 265 -4.50 0.71 20.38
N GLU A 266 -3.94 1.45 21.32
CA GLU A 266 -4.64 2.01 22.47
C GLU A 266 -5.51 3.22 22.07
N PRO A 267 -6.59 3.51 22.81
CA PRO A 267 -7.47 4.63 22.51
C PRO A 267 -6.76 5.98 22.71
N HIS A 268 -7.04 6.93 21.81
CA HIS A 268 -6.52 8.30 21.86
C HIS A 268 -7.63 9.33 21.63
N SER A 269 -7.58 10.48 22.29
CA SER A 269 -8.69 11.46 22.31
C SER A 269 -8.97 12.21 21.00
N GLN A 270 -8.09 12.10 20.01
CA GLN A 270 -8.14 12.86 18.75
C GLN A 270 -8.01 11.96 17.51
N GLU A 271 -8.16 10.64 17.68
CA GLU A 271 -7.95 9.70 16.58
C GLU A 271 -9.14 9.65 15.62
N ILE A 272 -8.85 9.38 14.35
CA ILE A 272 -9.86 9.07 13.34
C ILE A 272 -9.70 7.59 12.95
N ARG A 273 -10.33 6.70 13.71
CA ARG A 273 -10.35 5.25 13.41
C ARG A 273 -11.23 4.99 12.19
N ALA A 274 -10.62 4.47 11.13
CA ALA A 274 -11.36 4.07 9.94
C ALA A 274 -10.86 2.75 9.38
N THR A 275 -11.80 1.87 9.04
CA THR A 275 -11.59 0.77 8.09
C THR A 275 -12.57 0.96 6.93
N LEU A 276 -12.06 1.14 5.72
CA LEU A 276 -12.86 1.52 4.56
C LEU A 276 -12.76 0.43 3.49
N VAL A 277 -13.86 0.16 2.79
CA VAL A 277 -13.98 -0.89 1.76
C VAL A 277 -14.49 -0.26 0.47
N HIS A 278 -13.87 -0.60 -0.66
CA HIS A 278 -14.27 -0.08 -1.97
C HIS A 278 -15.76 -0.28 -2.26
N GLY A 279 -16.44 0.77 -2.73
CA GLY A 279 -17.84 0.71 -3.17
C GLY A 279 -18.88 0.46 -2.06
N LEU A 280 -18.48 0.45 -0.79
CA LEU A 280 -19.40 0.29 0.34
C LEU A 280 -20.00 1.65 0.72
N TYR A 281 -20.87 2.16 -0.13
CA TYR A 281 -21.54 3.45 0.08
C TYR A 281 -22.92 3.29 0.72
N ASP A 282 -23.32 4.26 1.52
CA ASP A 282 -24.65 4.33 2.12
C ASP A 282 -25.13 5.79 2.22
N ALA A 283 -26.44 5.99 2.19
CA ALA A 283 -27.00 7.33 2.22
C ALA A 283 -27.03 7.89 3.65
N VAL A 284 -26.60 9.15 3.82
CA VAL A 284 -26.91 9.93 5.01
C VAL A 284 -28.29 10.57 4.82
N PRO A 285 -29.26 10.39 5.75
CA PRO A 285 -30.65 10.82 5.54
C PRO A 285 -30.90 12.29 5.16
N ILE A 286 -29.93 13.18 5.36
CA ILE A 286 -30.08 14.64 5.17
C ILE A 286 -29.04 15.20 4.16
N PHE A 287 -28.02 14.44 3.79
CA PHE A 287 -26.88 14.92 3.00
C PHE A 287 -26.79 14.22 1.64
N PHE A 288 -25.76 13.41 1.44
CA PHE A 288 -25.45 12.70 0.21
C PHE A 288 -24.93 11.31 0.59
N GLU A 289 -24.76 10.47 -0.42
CA GLU A 289 -24.16 9.15 -0.26
C GLU A 289 -22.67 9.29 0.14
N GLU A 290 -22.18 8.50 1.09
CA GLU A 290 -20.75 8.50 1.46
C GLU A 290 -20.23 7.09 1.73
N LEU A 291 -18.91 6.91 1.66
CA LEU A 291 -18.26 5.65 1.98
C LEU A 291 -18.38 5.33 3.47
N VAL A 292 -18.77 4.10 3.79
CA VAL A 292 -19.10 3.70 5.16
C VAL A 292 -17.86 3.20 5.93
N ASN A 293 -17.68 3.72 7.15
CA ASN A 293 -16.71 3.18 8.10
C ASN A 293 -17.10 1.79 8.60
N CYS A 294 -16.17 0.83 8.54
CA CYS A 294 -16.32 -0.54 9.02
C CYS A 294 -15.78 -0.69 10.46
N PRO A 295 -16.14 -1.78 11.16
CA PRO A 295 -15.62 -2.04 12.51
C PRO A 295 -14.08 -1.98 12.59
N ASP A 296 -13.56 -1.24 13.56
CA ASP A 296 -12.12 -1.24 13.85
C ASP A 296 -11.71 -2.60 14.43
N TRP A 297 -10.65 -3.16 13.86
CA TRP A 297 -10.09 -4.44 14.27
C TRP A 297 -8.73 -4.31 14.96
N THR A 298 -8.15 -3.10 15.01
CA THR A 298 -6.77 -2.85 15.46
C THR A 298 -6.64 -2.56 16.95
N GLY A 299 -7.73 -2.15 17.61
CA GLY A 299 -7.76 -1.78 19.02
C GLY A 299 -7.17 -2.83 19.97
N LEU A 300 -6.26 -2.41 20.85
CA LEU A 300 -5.73 -3.17 21.99
C LEU A 300 -5.65 -2.26 23.21
N GLU A 301 -6.30 -2.65 24.29
CA GLU A 301 -6.14 -2.01 25.59
C GLU A 301 -5.37 -2.95 26.50
N ILE A 302 -4.23 -2.47 27.01
CA ILE A 302 -3.33 -3.28 27.82
C ILE A 302 -3.29 -2.71 29.23
N GLN A 303 -3.50 -3.56 30.21
CA GLN A 303 -3.36 -3.25 31.63
C GLN A 303 -2.21 -4.07 32.22
N VAL A 304 -1.39 -3.42 33.05
CA VAL A 304 -0.27 -4.03 33.77
C VAL A 304 -0.51 -3.81 35.26
N ASP A 305 -0.72 -4.90 36.01
CA ASP A 305 -1.09 -4.87 37.43
C ASP A 305 -2.30 -3.94 37.73
N GLY A 306 -3.24 -3.87 36.78
CA GLY A 306 -4.44 -3.02 36.84
C GLY A 306 -4.24 -1.59 36.32
N GLU A 307 -3.03 -1.19 35.97
CA GLU A 307 -2.72 0.13 35.40
C GLU A 307 -2.82 0.08 33.87
N THR A 308 -3.75 0.83 33.28
CA THR A 308 -3.91 0.88 31.81
C THR A 308 -2.78 1.68 31.16
N PHE A 309 -2.20 1.13 30.09
CA PHE A 309 -1.34 1.87 29.19
C PHE A 309 -2.17 2.88 28.37
N LEU A 310 -1.94 4.16 28.62
CA LEU A 310 -2.56 5.27 27.89
C LEU A 310 -1.53 6.40 27.70
N PRO A 311 -1.64 7.21 26.64
CA PRO A 311 -0.87 8.44 26.51
C PRO A 311 -1.04 9.33 27.75
N GLY A 312 0.06 9.70 28.39
CA GLY A 312 0.07 10.54 29.59
C GLY A 312 -0.18 9.80 30.92
N HIS A 313 -0.40 8.49 30.91
CA HIS A 313 -0.50 7.65 32.12
C HIS A 313 0.75 6.76 32.25
N GLY A 314 1.60 7.03 33.25
CA GLY A 314 2.96 6.49 33.31
C GLY A 314 3.94 7.29 32.45
N LYS A 315 5.12 6.73 32.14
CA LYS A 315 6.18 7.40 31.39
C LYS A 315 6.61 6.56 30.18
N ILE A 316 6.43 7.11 28.98
CA ILE A 316 7.01 6.53 27.76
C ILE A 316 8.49 6.94 27.72
N LEU A 317 9.38 5.96 27.82
CA LEU A 317 10.84 6.12 27.81
C LEU A 317 11.39 6.11 26.38
N GLU A 318 10.80 5.30 25.51
CA GLU A 318 11.13 5.23 24.08
C GLU A 318 9.85 4.93 23.28
N HIS A 319 9.73 5.54 22.09
CA HIS A 319 8.67 5.26 21.14
C HIS A 319 9.21 5.37 19.72
N GLN A 320 9.05 4.32 18.95
CA GLN A 320 9.40 4.27 17.54
C GLN A 320 8.23 3.69 16.75
N ARG A 321 7.99 4.21 15.56
CA ARG A 321 6.91 3.76 14.69
C ARG A 321 7.28 4.00 13.24
N TRP A 322 7.03 3.03 12.38
CA TRP A 322 7.34 3.15 10.96
C TRP A 322 6.50 2.22 10.10
N MET A 323 6.32 2.62 8.84
CA MET A 323 5.78 1.77 7.78
C MET A 323 6.92 1.18 6.97
N ASP A 324 6.87 -0.13 6.72
CA ASP A 324 7.74 -0.79 5.75
C ASP A 324 7.03 -0.88 4.40
N LEU A 325 7.44 -0.07 3.42
CA LEU A 325 6.78 0.04 2.12
C LEU A 325 6.95 -1.22 1.25
N ARG A 326 7.93 -2.09 1.55
CA ARG A 326 8.16 -3.34 0.80
C ARG A 326 7.06 -4.36 1.00
N ASP A 327 6.35 -4.32 2.12
CA ASP A 327 5.20 -5.19 2.39
C ASP A 327 4.01 -4.47 3.03
N GLY A 328 4.03 -3.14 3.18
CA GLY A 328 2.91 -2.42 3.77
C GLY A 328 2.61 -2.79 5.22
N SER A 329 3.63 -3.25 5.97
CA SER A 329 3.50 -3.55 7.38
C SER A 329 3.81 -2.33 8.24
N LEU A 330 2.93 -2.03 9.20
CA LEU A 330 3.11 -0.96 10.17
C LEU A 330 3.67 -1.54 11.46
N HIS A 331 4.79 -0.99 11.91
CA HIS A 331 5.55 -1.41 13.09
C HIS A 331 5.52 -0.32 14.14
N ARG A 332 5.50 -0.71 15.43
CA ARG A 332 5.60 0.21 16.55
C ARG A 332 6.27 -0.45 17.75
N TRP A 333 7.25 0.23 18.34
CA TRP A 333 7.95 -0.17 19.56
C TRP A 333 7.78 0.89 20.64
N ILE A 334 7.54 0.46 21.87
CA ILE A 334 7.31 1.33 23.02
C ILE A 334 8.02 0.76 24.23
N TRP A 335 8.83 1.56 24.90
CA TRP A 335 9.29 1.29 26.25
C TRP A 335 8.49 2.16 27.22
N TRP A 336 7.68 1.54 28.06
CA TRP A 336 6.80 2.23 29.00
C TRP A 336 7.14 1.83 30.42
N GLN A 337 7.23 2.83 31.29
CA GLN A 337 7.24 2.65 32.73
C GLN A 337 5.85 2.97 33.28
N SER A 338 5.22 1.99 33.92
CA SER A 338 3.91 2.18 34.56
C SER A 338 3.99 3.18 35.72
N PRO A 339 2.87 3.76 36.19
CA PRO A 339 2.89 4.64 37.35
C PRO A 339 3.46 4.00 38.62
N SER A 340 3.24 2.68 38.81
CA SER A 340 3.88 1.91 39.89
C SER A 340 5.36 1.57 39.66
N GLY A 341 5.94 1.97 38.52
CA GLY A 341 7.35 1.83 38.19
C GLY A 341 7.72 0.59 37.40
N LYS A 342 6.76 -0.19 36.89
CA LYS A 342 7.02 -1.42 36.11
C LYS A 342 7.53 -1.07 34.71
N SER A 343 8.66 -1.64 34.33
CA SER A 343 9.28 -1.46 33.01
C SER A 343 8.76 -2.50 32.01
N ILE A 344 8.01 -2.07 31.00
CA ILE A 344 7.32 -2.91 30.02
C ILE A 344 7.67 -2.47 28.60
N HIS A 345 7.93 -3.44 27.72
CA HIS A 345 8.19 -3.21 26.31
C HIS A 345 7.06 -3.75 25.46
N PHE A 346 6.50 -2.92 24.59
CA PHE A 346 5.49 -3.29 23.62
C PHE A 346 6.08 -3.26 22.21
N ARG A 347 5.78 -4.27 21.41
CA ARG A 347 6.00 -4.24 19.97
C ARG A 347 4.76 -4.70 19.23
N THR A 348 4.30 -3.92 18.27
CA THR A 348 3.21 -4.27 17.37
C THR A 348 3.67 -4.29 15.92
N VAL A 349 3.16 -5.26 15.16
CA VAL A 349 3.27 -5.33 13.70
C VAL A 349 1.90 -5.64 13.14
N ARG A 350 1.41 -4.87 12.17
CA ARG A 350 0.13 -5.15 11.52
C ARG A 350 0.14 -4.87 10.04
N PHE A 351 -0.66 -5.64 9.29
CA PHE A 351 -0.80 -5.50 7.85
C PHE A 351 -2.17 -6.01 7.38
N ALA A 352 -2.65 -5.44 6.27
CA ALA A 352 -3.74 -6.00 5.49
C ALA A 352 -3.12 -6.93 4.43
N SER A 353 -3.56 -8.19 4.38
CA SER A 353 -2.91 -9.19 3.53
C SER A 353 -3.11 -8.85 2.06
N MET A 354 -2.01 -8.58 1.36
CA MET A 354 -1.97 -8.52 -0.10
C MET A 354 -2.21 -9.89 -0.78
N ALA A 355 -1.99 -11.01 -0.07
CA ALA A 355 -2.22 -12.36 -0.62
C ALA A 355 -3.68 -12.83 -0.46
N ASP A 356 -4.40 -12.31 0.54
CA ASP A 356 -5.81 -12.59 0.77
C ASP A 356 -6.55 -11.26 1.06
N PRO A 357 -7.35 -10.75 0.12
CA PRO A 357 -7.94 -9.42 0.22
C PRO A 357 -8.86 -9.23 1.43
N HIS A 358 -9.36 -10.32 2.03
CA HIS A 358 -10.31 -10.26 3.14
C HIS A 358 -9.64 -10.33 4.52
N LEU A 359 -8.32 -10.49 4.61
CA LEU A 359 -7.61 -10.80 5.86
C LEU A 359 -6.76 -9.62 6.37
N GLY A 360 -6.95 -9.24 7.63
CA GLY A 360 -6.08 -8.35 8.40
C GLY A 360 -5.38 -9.10 9.54
N ILE A 361 -4.11 -8.78 9.80
CA ILE A 361 -3.31 -9.46 10.81
C ILE A 361 -2.59 -8.43 11.67
N GLN A 362 -2.60 -8.63 12.99
CA GLN A 362 -1.87 -7.83 13.97
C GLN A 362 -1.18 -8.74 14.97
N PHE A 363 0.13 -8.59 15.14
CA PHE A 363 0.93 -9.31 16.12
C PHE A 363 1.45 -8.32 17.17
N CYS A 364 1.17 -8.58 18.44
CA CYS A 364 1.64 -7.81 19.58
C CYS A 364 2.54 -8.68 20.46
N THR A 365 3.67 -8.13 20.90
CA THR A 365 4.57 -8.74 21.90
C THR A 365 4.73 -7.80 23.07
N ILE A 366 4.71 -8.37 24.29
CA ILE A 366 4.76 -7.63 25.55
C ILE A 366 5.83 -8.28 26.43
N SER A 367 6.88 -7.52 26.77
CA SER A 367 8.00 -8.01 27.58
C SER A 367 8.04 -7.32 28.94
N ALA A 368 8.17 -8.09 30.01
CA ALA A 368 8.44 -7.57 31.35
C ALA A 368 9.96 -7.50 31.56
N GLU A 369 10.53 -6.35 31.91
CA GLU A 369 11.99 -6.21 32.00
C GLU A 369 12.53 -6.67 33.37
N ASP A 370 12.17 -6.00 34.46
CA ASP A 370 12.85 -6.14 35.76
C ASP A 370 11.99 -6.78 36.86
N SER A 371 10.69 -6.87 36.64
CA SER A 371 9.69 -7.19 37.66
C SER A 371 8.61 -8.11 37.11
N PRO A 372 8.04 -9.02 37.92
CA PRO A 372 6.85 -9.76 37.51
C PRO A 372 5.67 -8.80 37.37
N CYS A 373 4.74 -9.14 36.46
CA CYS A 373 3.50 -8.40 36.26
C CYS A 373 2.37 -9.33 35.80
N ALA A 374 1.14 -8.93 36.11
CA ALA A 374 -0.08 -9.48 35.54
C ALA A 374 -0.55 -8.58 34.40
N LEU A 375 -0.70 -9.16 33.21
CA LEU A 375 -1.24 -8.51 32.03
C LEU A 375 -2.72 -8.84 31.88
N ARG A 376 -3.51 -7.82 31.55
CA ARG A 376 -4.86 -7.98 31.00
C ARG A 376 -4.95 -7.22 29.69
N ILE A 377 -5.25 -7.94 28.62
CA ILE A 377 -5.39 -7.38 27.27
C ILE A 377 -6.85 -7.47 26.86
N ARG A 378 -7.43 -6.36 26.42
CA ARG A 378 -8.76 -6.29 25.83
C ARG A 378 -8.65 -5.93 24.36
N THR A 379 -9.36 -6.68 23.52
CA THR A 379 -9.63 -6.30 22.13
C THR A 379 -11.12 -6.38 21.88
N SER A 380 -11.67 -5.39 21.17
CA SER A 380 -13.09 -5.34 20.83
C SER A 380 -13.30 -5.28 19.33
N LEU A 381 -14.51 -5.63 18.89
CA LEU A 381 -14.98 -5.37 17.54
C LEU A 381 -16.22 -4.45 17.61
N PRO A 382 -16.06 -3.12 17.44
CA PRO A 382 -17.16 -2.16 17.62
C PRO A 382 -18.32 -2.39 16.65
N THR A 383 -19.57 -2.26 17.13
CA THR A 383 -20.78 -2.49 16.31
C THR A 383 -21.34 -1.24 15.66
N THR A 384 -20.92 -0.06 16.13
CA THR A 384 -21.36 1.25 15.64
C THR A 384 -20.16 2.13 15.30
N PRO A 385 -19.29 1.74 14.34
CA PRO A 385 -18.29 2.65 13.82
C PRO A 385 -19.01 3.86 13.20
N GLU A 386 -18.42 5.05 13.37
CA GLU A 386 -18.98 6.31 12.93
C GLU A 386 -18.10 6.94 11.84
N ASN A 387 -18.76 7.55 10.86
CA ASN A 387 -18.15 8.53 9.98
C ASN A 387 -18.08 9.88 10.72
N PRO A 388 -16.99 10.66 10.57
CA PRO A 388 -16.91 11.99 11.16
C PRO A 388 -18.03 12.91 10.66
N GLY A 389 -18.55 13.74 11.57
CA GLY A 389 -19.60 14.69 11.28
C GLY A 389 -19.18 15.75 10.25
N LEU A 390 -20.16 16.42 9.66
CA LEU A 390 -19.97 17.57 8.78
C LEU A 390 -20.15 18.87 9.58
N PRO A 391 -19.44 19.96 9.25
CA PRO A 391 -19.79 21.25 9.83
C PRO A 391 -21.23 21.64 9.47
N PRO A 392 -21.94 22.39 10.33
CA PRO A 392 -21.47 22.99 11.58
C PRO A 392 -21.37 22.02 12.78
N PHE A 393 -21.63 20.72 12.57
CA PHE A 393 -21.63 19.68 13.61
C PHE A 393 -20.51 18.63 13.43
N PRO A 394 -19.22 19.02 13.34
CA PRO A 394 -18.13 18.07 13.05
C PRO A 394 -17.95 17.00 14.14
N TYR A 395 -18.49 17.24 15.34
CA TYR A 395 -18.43 16.33 16.49
C TYR A 395 -19.58 15.30 16.53
N LEU A 396 -20.60 15.44 15.68
CA LEU A 396 -21.72 14.51 15.60
C LEU A 396 -21.43 13.47 14.51
N GLY A 397 -20.78 12.38 14.90
CA GLY A 397 -20.55 11.24 14.03
C GLY A 397 -21.84 10.54 13.61
N TYR A 398 -21.81 9.88 12.46
CA TYR A 398 -22.94 9.10 11.95
C TYR A 398 -22.55 7.64 11.76
N SER A 399 -23.26 6.74 12.43
CA SER A 399 -23.11 5.30 12.21
C SER A 399 -24.15 4.79 11.21
N HIS A 400 -23.67 4.19 10.13
CA HIS A 400 -24.52 3.61 9.09
C HIS A 400 -25.07 2.22 9.43
N TRP A 401 -24.66 1.62 10.54
CA TRP A 401 -24.92 0.20 10.81
C TRP A 401 -26.07 -0.03 11.77
N GLN A 402 -26.85 -1.06 11.45
CA GLN A 402 -27.70 -1.79 12.38
C GLN A 402 -27.07 -3.16 12.64
N VAL A 403 -27.14 -3.63 13.89
CA VAL A 403 -26.63 -4.93 14.29
C VAL A 403 -27.67 -6.00 14.02
N ASP A 404 -27.33 -6.99 13.18
CA ASP A 404 -28.16 -8.17 12.92
C ASP A 404 -27.79 -9.33 13.85
N LYS A 405 -26.49 -9.59 14.03
CA LYS A 405 -26.00 -10.71 14.84
C LYS A 405 -24.64 -10.42 15.46
N ILE A 406 -24.46 -10.82 16.72
CA ILE A 406 -23.18 -10.90 17.41
C ILE A 406 -22.90 -12.36 17.75
N PHE A 407 -21.67 -12.79 17.52
CA PHE A 407 -21.15 -14.11 17.87
C PHE A 407 -19.93 -13.93 18.78
N GLN A 408 -19.85 -14.70 19.86
CA GLN A 408 -18.69 -14.75 20.74
C GLN A 408 -18.47 -16.20 21.22
N GLU A 409 -17.23 -16.65 21.09
CA GLU A 409 -16.72 -17.91 21.63
C GLU A 409 -15.33 -17.65 22.20
N GLU A 410 -14.82 -18.56 23.04
CA GLU A 410 -13.49 -18.38 23.62
C GLU A 410 -12.43 -18.09 22.54
N GLY A 411 -11.79 -16.93 22.63
CA GLY A 411 -10.80 -16.46 21.65
C GLY A 411 -11.35 -15.98 20.30
N LYS A 412 -12.67 -15.92 20.08
CA LYS A 412 -13.29 -15.51 18.82
C LYS A 412 -14.50 -14.57 19.00
N VAL A 413 -14.63 -13.59 18.12
CA VAL A 413 -15.80 -12.69 18.05
C VAL A 413 -16.19 -12.46 16.59
N GLY A 414 -17.48 -12.30 16.31
CA GLY A 414 -17.97 -11.99 14.98
C GLY A 414 -19.21 -11.10 14.99
N LEU A 415 -19.39 -10.34 13.91
CA LEU A 415 -20.49 -9.40 13.71
C LEU A 415 -21.12 -9.59 12.33
N LYS A 416 -22.46 -9.56 12.30
CA LYS A 416 -23.24 -9.32 11.08
C LYS A 416 -23.94 -7.98 11.24
N LEU A 417 -23.63 -7.05 10.33
CA LEU A 417 -24.21 -5.71 10.29
C LEU A 417 -24.97 -5.52 8.99
N LYS A 418 -25.95 -4.61 9.02
CA LYS A 418 -26.72 -4.19 7.85
C LYS A 418 -26.74 -2.66 7.77
N SER A 419 -26.47 -2.10 6.60
CA SER A 419 -26.48 -0.65 6.40
C SER A 419 -27.92 -0.11 6.47
N LYS A 420 -28.10 1.07 7.07
CA LYS A 420 -29.42 1.67 7.33
C LYS A 420 -30.09 2.19 6.05
N GLY A 421 -29.34 2.78 5.13
CA GLY A 421 -29.90 3.38 3.92
C GLY A 421 -30.21 2.35 2.82
N ARG A 422 -29.21 1.56 2.45
CA ARG A 422 -29.25 0.64 1.30
C ARG A 422 -29.41 -0.83 1.66
N GLY A 423 -29.33 -1.18 2.94
CA GLY A 423 -29.48 -2.56 3.40
C GLY A 423 -28.31 -3.49 3.02
N LEU A 424 -27.11 -2.95 2.77
CA LEU A 424 -25.91 -3.73 2.45
C LEU A 424 -25.46 -4.53 3.68
N GLY A 425 -25.11 -5.80 3.49
CA GLY A 425 -24.64 -6.67 4.57
C GLY A 425 -23.13 -6.59 4.75
N LEU A 426 -22.67 -6.61 5.99
CA LEU A 426 -21.26 -6.74 6.37
C LEU A 426 -21.10 -7.85 7.38
N GLY A 427 -20.10 -8.71 7.17
CA GLY A 427 -19.69 -9.77 8.06
C GLY A 427 -18.24 -9.58 8.46
N ALA A 428 -17.98 -9.50 9.76
CA ALA A 428 -16.63 -9.36 10.31
C ALA A 428 -16.38 -10.44 11.36
N ALA A 429 -15.18 -10.99 11.41
CA ALA A 429 -14.77 -11.95 12.43
C ALA A 429 -13.34 -11.69 12.89
N LEU A 430 -13.07 -11.97 14.16
CA LEU A 430 -11.77 -11.83 14.78
C LEU A 430 -11.45 -13.08 15.62
N ALA A 431 -10.23 -13.57 15.54
CA ALA A 431 -9.73 -14.68 16.33
C ALA A 431 -8.34 -14.38 16.93
N LEU A 432 -8.07 -14.93 18.11
CA LEU A 432 -6.83 -14.77 18.85
C LEU A 432 -5.99 -16.04 18.86
N PHE A 433 -4.67 -15.86 18.80
CA PHE A 433 -3.68 -16.92 19.00
C PHE A 433 -2.55 -16.40 19.89
N ALA A 434 -2.16 -17.17 20.92
CA ALA A 434 -1.09 -16.79 21.83
C ALA A 434 0.21 -17.54 21.53
N THR A 435 1.32 -16.82 21.60
CA THR A 435 2.68 -17.35 21.43
C THR A 435 3.65 -16.75 22.47
N GLY A 436 4.91 -17.14 22.43
CA GLY A 436 5.92 -16.79 23.43
C GLY A 436 5.67 -17.46 24.78
N GLN A 437 5.93 -16.71 25.85
CA GLN A 437 5.96 -17.20 27.23
C GLN A 437 4.73 -16.76 28.02
N GLY A 438 4.42 -17.50 29.09
CA GLY A 438 3.21 -17.28 29.91
C GLY A 438 2.05 -18.17 29.46
N ILE A 439 1.14 -18.48 30.39
CA ILE A 439 -0.06 -19.28 30.13
C ILE A 439 -1.25 -18.33 30.07
N PRO A 440 -1.83 -18.07 28.89
CA PRO A 440 -2.95 -17.16 28.75
C PRO A 440 -4.25 -17.83 29.20
N ARG A 441 -5.14 -17.03 29.78
CA ARG A 441 -6.55 -17.37 29.99
C ARG A 441 -7.41 -16.46 29.13
N PHE A 442 -8.22 -17.05 28.26
CA PHE A 442 -9.17 -16.31 27.45
C PHE A 442 -10.51 -16.18 28.18
N SER A 443 -11.16 -15.03 28.06
CA SER A 443 -12.53 -14.84 28.53
C SER A 443 -13.27 -13.84 27.66
N LEU A 444 -14.60 -13.81 27.82
CA LEU A 444 -15.49 -12.98 27.03
C LEU A 444 -15.96 -11.79 27.86
N LEU A 445 -16.04 -10.63 27.22
CA LEU A 445 -16.74 -9.47 27.75
C LEU A 445 -17.91 -9.15 26.80
N PRO A 446 -19.14 -9.59 27.12
CA PRO A 446 -20.32 -9.27 26.34
C PRO A 446 -20.64 -7.78 26.50
N CYS A 447 -20.45 -7.01 25.44
CA CYS A 447 -20.81 -5.61 25.38
C CYS A 447 -21.51 -5.34 24.03
N PRO A 448 -22.81 -5.02 23.99
CA PRO A 448 -23.54 -4.91 22.72
C PRO A 448 -22.95 -3.89 21.71
N LYS A 449 -22.31 -2.82 22.21
CA LYS A 449 -21.68 -1.79 21.38
C LYS A 449 -20.26 -2.15 20.93
N ALA A 450 -19.59 -3.03 21.66
CA ALA A 450 -18.18 -3.38 21.43
C ALA A 450 -17.88 -4.76 22.05
N PRO A 451 -18.42 -5.86 21.49
CA PRO A 451 -18.14 -7.20 21.99
C PRO A 451 -16.63 -7.43 22.01
N ALA A 452 -16.14 -7.90 23.14
CA ALA A 452 -14.72 -7.94 23.42
C ALA A 452 -14.24 -9.31 23.91
N LEU A 453 -12.97 -9.57 23.63
CA LEU A 453 -12.20 -10.70 24.11
C LEU A 453 -11.17 -10.18 25.11
N LEU A 454 -11.00 -10.92 26.20
CA LEU A 454 -10.03 -10.64 27.24
C LEU A 454 -8.97 -11.75 27.27
N VAL A 455 -7.72 -11.35 27.48
CA VAL A 455 -6.60 -12.26 27.69
C VAL A 455 -5.91 -11.85 28.99
N ASP A 456 -5.91 -12.75 29.98
CA ASP A 456 -5.17 -12.59 31.22
C ASP A 456 -3.92 -13.49 31.19
N VAL A 457 -2.75 -12.95 31.52
CA VAL A 457 -1.49 -13.72 31.58
C VAL A 457 -0.55 -13.13 32.64
N ALA A 458 0.18 -13.97 33.37
CA ALA A 458 1.20 -13.54 34.31
C ALA A 458 2.59 -13.77 33.72
N LEU A 459 3.47 -12.76 33.82
CA LEU A 459 4.85 -12.81 33.35
C LEU A 459 5.84 -12.64 34.50
N ARG A 460 6.93 -13.40 34.42
CA ARG A 460 8.12 -13.22 35.27
C ARG A 460 9.04 -12.15 34.65
N PRO A 461 10.01 -11.61 35.40
CA PRO A 461 11.03 -10.74 34.82
C PRO A 461 11.71 -11.37 33.61
N TRP A 462 11.97 -10.56 32.59
CA TRP A 462 12.55 -10.91 31.30
C TRP A 462 11.72 -11.84 30.41
N GLN A 463 10.46 -12.12 30.77
CA GLN A 463 9.58 -12.91 29.93
C GLN A 463 8.83 -12.07 28.90
N THR A 464 8.55 -12.68 27.75
CA THR A 464 7.83 -12.05 26.63
C THR A 464 6.59 -12.87 26.24
N PHE A 465 5.42 -12.25 26.28
CA PHE A 465 4.17 -12.79 25.77
C PHE A 465 3.90 -12.30 24.35
N GLY A 466 3.36 -13.17 23.49
CA GLY A 466 2.94 -12.83 22.13
C GLY A 466 1.44 -13.08 21.92
N LEU A 467 0.76 -12.18 21.22
CA LEU A 467 -0.65 -12.28 20.84
C LEU A 467 -0.86 -11.89 19.38
N VAL A 468 -1.35 -12.84 18.59
CA VAL A 468 -1.74 -12.62 17.18
C VAL A 468 -3.25 -12.48 17.09
N LYS A 469 -3.69 -11.44 16.38
CA LYS A 469 -5.08 -11.17 15.99
C LYS A 469 -5.23 -11.43 14.50
N PHE A 470 -6.14 -12.34 14.15
CA PHE A 470 -6.60 -12.56 12.79
C PHE A 470 -7.97 -11.94 12.63
N PHE A 471 -8.14 -11.10 11.61
CA PHE A 471 -9.38 -10.40 11.30
C PHE A 471 -9.81 -10.70 9.87
N ALA A 472 -11.09 -11.01 9.65
CA ALA A 472 -11.65 -11.16 8.31
C ALA A 472 -12.88 -10.29 8.10
N LEU A 473 -13.00 -9.73 6.89
CA LEU A 473 -14.10 -8.83 6.51
C LEU A 473 -14.69 -9.20 5.13
N TYR A 474 -16.00 -9.41 5.09
CA TYR A 474 -16.77 -9.69 3.88
C TYR A 474 -18.01 -8.79 3.82
N THR A 475 -18.51 -8.55 2.62
CA THR A 475 -19.77 -7.84 2.37
C THR A 475 -20.77 -8.75 1.67
N SER A 476 -22.03 -8.33 1.61
CA SER A 476 -23.08 -9.03 0.84
C SER A 476 -22.81 -9.07 -0.67
N ARG A 477 -21.81 -8.33 -1.17
CA ARG A 477 -21.34 -8.42 -2.56
C ARG A 477 -20.43 -9.63 -2.81
N ASP A 478 -19.80 -10.15 -1.74
CA ASP A 478 -18.86 -11.27 -1.84
C ASP A 478 -19.57 -12.61 -1.58
N ALA A 479 -20.55 -12.62 -0.67
CA ALA A 479 -21.33 -13.81 -0.36
C ALA A 479 -22.70 -13.48 0.26
N PRO A 480 -23.72 -14.36 0.10
CA PRO A 480 -25.02 -14.18 0.74
C PRO A 480 -24.97 -14.11 2.27
N ASP A 481 -24.10 -14.91 2.91
CA ASP A 481 -23.81 -14.79 4.34
C ASP A 481 -22.35 -14.36 4.57
N PRO A 482 -22.08 -13.05 4.68
CA PRO A 482 -20.72 -12.56 4.85
C PRO A 482 -20.12 -12.93 6.21
N LEU A 483 -20.92 -13.11 7.27
CA LEU A 483 -20.39 -13.47 8.59
C LEU A 483 -19.84 -14.90 8.59
N GLU A 484 -20.56 -15.85 7.97
CA GLU A 484 -20.10 -17.24 7.85
C GLU A 484 -18.77 -17.32 7.11
N LYS A 485 -18.62 -16.56 6.02
CA LYS A 485 -17.36 -16.46 5.27
C LYS A 485 -16.23 -15.88 6.11
N ALA A 486 -16.49 -14.81 6.86
CA ALA A 486 -15.51 -14.21 7.77
C ALA A 486 -15.05 -15.22 8.84
N GLN A 487 -15.98 -15.97 9.45
CA GLN A 487 -15.67 -16.99 10.46
C GLN A 487 -14.83 -18.14 9.88
N ALA A 488 -15.18 -18.63 8.69
CA ALA A 488 -14.40 -19.65 8.00
C ALA A 488 -12.99 -19.15 7.66
N LYS A 489 -12.86 -17.88 7.25
CA LYS A 489 -11.57 -17.27 6.90
C LYS A 489 -10.64 -17.13 8.11
N VAL A 490 -11.13 -16.68 9.27
CA VAL A 490 -10.27 -16.62 10.48
C VAL A 490 -9.92 -18.02 11.00
N ALA A 491 -10.78 -19.03 10.80
CA ALA A 491 -10.46 -20.42 11.13
C ALA A 491 -9.36 -20.99 10.21
N GLU A 492 -9.37 -20.64 8.92
CA GLU A 492 -8.28 -20.96 8.00
C GLU A 492 -6.97 -20.28 8.42
N ALA A 493 -7.03 -18.98 8.76
CA ALA A 493 -5.86 -18.22 9.19
C ALA A 493 -5.21 -18.80 10.46
N LEU A 494 -6.01 -19.24 11.43
CA LEU A 494 -5.52 -19.94 12.62
C LEU A 494 -4.75 -21.23 12.30
N ARG A 495 -5.21 -22.00 11.30
CA ARG A 495 -4.52 -23.24 10.88
C ARG A 495 -3.20 -22.96 10.16
N LYS A 496 -3.17 -21.95 9.30
CA LYS A 496 -1.94 -21.52 8.59
C LYS A 496 -0.91 -20.92 9.55
N GLY A 497 -1.38 -20.16 10.54
CA GLY A 497 -0.53 -19.43 11.48
C GLY A 497 0.09 -18.17 10.87
N TYR A 498 0.64 -17.32 11.75
CA TYR A 498 1.15 -15.99 11.41
C TYR A 498 2.26 -16.01 10.35
N PHE A 499 3.27 -16.86 10.52
CA PHE A 499 4.46 -16.87 9.66
C PHE A 499 4.17 -17.25 8.23
N GLN A 500 3.34 -18.28 8.01
CA GLN A 500 2.92 -18.65 6.67
C GLN A 500 2.17 -17.50 5.99
N LEU A 501 1.24 -16.87 6.70
CA LEU A 501 0.47 -15.74 6.16
C LEU A 501 1.37 -14.53 5.85
N LEU A 502 2.38 -14.27 6.69
CA LEU A 502 3.38 -13.22 6.45
C LEU A 502 4.24 -13.50 5.21
N ARG A 503 4.67 -14.75 4.99
CA ARG A 503 5.39 -15.15 3.77
C ARG A 503 4.52 -14.98 2.52
N GLU A 504 3.28 -15.48 2.56
CA GLU A 504 2.30 -15.33 1.47
C GLU A 504 2.11 -13.84 1.13
N HIS A 505 1.91 -13.01 2.16
CA HIS A 505 1.78 -11.57 2.05
C HIS A 505 3.00 -10.88 1.41
N ARG A 506 4.21 -11.16 1.92
CA ARG A 506 5.46 -10.59 1.41
C ARG A 506 5.71 -10.99 -0.02
N ARG A 507 5.42 -12.24 -0.38
CA ARG A 507 5.55 -12.72 -1.76
C ARG A 507 4.59 -11.99 -2.71
N ALA A 508 3.35 -11.75 -2.27
CA ALA A 508 2.39 -10.97 -3.05
C ALA A 508 2.89 -9.54 -3.30
N TRP A 509 3.45 -8.88 -2.29
CA TRP A 509 4.07 -7.56 -2.45
C TRP A 509 5.33 -7.55 -3.31
N GLN A 510 6.22 -8.53 -3.16
CA GLN A 510 7.40 -8.66 -4.01
C GLN A 510 7.01 -8.78 -5.48
N ASN A 511 6.01 -9.60 -5.80
CA ASN A 511 5.47 -9.73 -7.15
C ASN A 511 4.89 -8.41 -7.67
N LEU A 512 4.20 -7.65 -6.81
CA LEU A 512 3.64 -6.35 -7.17
C LEU A 512 4.73 -5.32 -7.47
N TRP A 513 5.74 -5.19 -6.59
CA TRP A 513 6.85 -4.25 -6.75
C TRP A 513 7.72 -4.54 -7.96
N LYS A 514 7.91 -5.82 -8.34
CA LYS A 514 8.64 -6.21 -9.57
C LYS A 514 8.11 -5.49 -10.82
N ASP A 515 6.82 -5.19 -10.86
CA ASP A 515 6.16 -4.62 -12.02
C ASP A 515 6.09 -3.09 -12.04
N CYS A 516 6.35 -2.42 -10.90
CA CYS A 516 6.01 -1.00 -10.74
C CYS A 516 6.98 -0.17 -9.89
N ASP A 517 8.04 -0.73 -9.29
CA ASP A 517 9.04 0.07 -8.56
C ASP A 517 9.77 1.05 -9.52
N VAL A 518 10.20 2.17 -8.94
CA VAL A 518 11.01 3.19 -9.61
C VAL A 518 12.23 3.46 -8.73
N GLU A 519 13.42 3.20 -9.29
CA GLU A 519 14.70 3.40 -8.60
C GLU A 519 15.34 4.74 -9.04
N VAL A 520 15.70 5.58 -8.07
CA VAL A 520 16.49 6.81 -8.23
C VAL A 520 17.72 6.69 -7.33
N ASP A 521 18.90 6.65 -7.95
CA ASP A 521 20.16 6.62 -7.21
C ASP A 521 20.71 8.04 -7.02
N GLY A 522 21.34 8.30 -5.89
CA GLY A 522 21.94 9.62 -5.56
C GLY A 522 21.00 10.57 -4.80
N ASP A 523 19.77 10.14 -4.52
CA ASP A 523 18.76 10.92 -3.80
C ASP A 523 17.83 10.02 -2.97
N GLU A 524 18.30 9.62 -1.77
CA GLU A 524 17.61 8.66 -0.91
C GLU A 524 16.29 9.20 -0.33
N GLU A 525 16.21 10.52 -0.12
CA GLU A 525 15.00 11.18 0.38
C GLU A 525 13.88 11.08 -0.67
N ILE A 526 14.21 11.42 -1.93
CA ILE A 526 13.28 11.30 -3.04
C ILE A 526 12.94 9.84 -3.33
N GLN A 527 13.91 8.92 -3.29
CA GLN A 527 13.63 7.49 -3.48
C GLN A 527 12.56 6.99 -2.50
N ARG A 528 12.67 7.38 -1.23
CA ARG A 528 11.71 7.03 -0.18
C ARG A 528 10.34 7.65 -0.45
N ALA A 529 10.30 8.92 -0.83
CA ALA A 529 9.06 9.62 -1.16
C ALA A 529 8.35 9.02 -2.39
N ILE A 530 9.09 8.61 -3.42
CA ILE A 530 8.55 7.91 -4.60
C ILE A 530 7.88 6.62 -4.16
N ARG A 531 8.59 5.74 -3.44
CA ARG A 531 8.04 4.47 -2.96
C ARG A 531 6.83 4.66 -2.04
N PHE A 532 6.82 5.70 -1.22
CA PHE A 532 5.66 6.06 -0.38
C PHE A 532 4.42 6.37 -1.23
N ASN A 533 4.57 7.21 -2.26
CA ASN A 533 3.48 7.57 -3.16
C ASN A 533 2.98 6.35 -3.96
N LEU A 534 3.90 5.54 -4.48
CA LEU A 534 3.55 4.31 -5.21
C LEU A 534 2.85 3.29 -4.31
N TYR A 535 3.30 3.12 -3.06
CA TYR A 535 2.62 2.27 -2.08
C TYR A 535 1.15 2.67 -1.90
N HIS A 536 0.87 3.97 -1.78
CA HIS A 536 -0.50 4.46 -1.63
C HIS A 536 -1.36 4.27 -2.88
N LEU A 537 -0.77 4.38 -4.09
CA LEU A 537 -1.46 3.98 -5.32
C LEU A 537 -1.83 2.49 -5.25
N LEU A 538 -0.88 1.62 -4.90
CA LEU A 538 -1.07 0.17 -4.89
C LEU A 538 -2.13 -0.30 -3.89
N ILE A 539 -2.18 0.25 -2.68
CA ILE A 539 -3.22 -0.14 -1.70
C ILE A 539 -4.61 0.43 -2.04
N ALA A 540 -4.68 1.47 -2.87
CA ALA A 540 -5.93 2.03 -3.37
C ALA A 540 -6.49 1.25 -4.58
N ALA A 541 -5.67 0.44 -5.26
CA ALA A 541 -6.05 -0.23 -6.50
C ALA A 541 -7.11 -1.34 -6.27
N PRO A 542 -8.29 -1.28 -6.92
CA PRO A 542 -9.37 -2.22 -6.63
C PRO A 542 -9.02 -3.68 -6.96
N GLN A 543 -9.49 -4.60 -6.12
CA GLN A 543 -9.36 -6.05 -6.33
C GLN A 543 -10.52 -6.67 -7.13
N THR A 544 -11.64 -5.98 -7.24
CA THR A 544 -12.85 -6.47 -7.92
C THR A 544 -13.20 -5.58 -9.10
N GLU A 545 -13.65 -6.17 -10.21
CA GLU A 545 -14.14 -5.40 -11.36
C GLU A 545 -15.37 -4.58 -10.98
N GLY A 546 -15.50 -3.38 -11.55
CA GLY A 546 -16.61 -2.48 -11.25
C GLY A 546 -16.43 -1.60 -10.01
N MET A 547 -15.22 -1.53 -9.47
CA MET A 547 -14.83 -0.56 -8.43
C MET A 547 -13.83 0.44 -9.01
N SER A 548 -13.87 1.69 -8.53
CA SER A 548 -12.90 2.72 -8.90
C SER A 548 -12.30 3.38 -7.66
N ILE A 549 -11.36 4.29 -7.86
CA ILE A 549 -10.52 4.86 -6.82
C ILE A 549 -11.08 6.22 -6.38
N PRO A 550 -11.39 6.43 -5.10
CA PRO A 550 -11.74 7.75 -4.59
C PRO A 550 -10.56 8.73 -4.58
N ALA A 551 -10.82 10.04 -4.56
CA ALA A 551 -9.77 11.06 -4.53
C ALA A 551 -8.78 10.92 -3.35
N LYS A 552 -9.25 10.45 -2.19
CA LYS A 552 -8.44 10.14 -1.00
C LYS A 552 -8.13 8.64 -0.81
N GLY A 553 -8.38 7.83 -1.84
CA GLY A 553 -8.34 6.37 -1.74
C GLY A 553 -9.27 5.85 -0.66
N LEU A 554 -8.80 4.86 0.09
CA LEU A 554 -9.48 4.33 1.28
C LEU A 554 -8.75 4.76 2.57
N THR A 555 -8.11 5.94 2.55
CA THR A 555 -7.22 6.40 3.63
C THR A 555 -7.87 7.40 4.58
N GLY A 556 -9.08 7.88 4.30
CA GLY A 556 -9.77 8.86 5.12
C GLY A 556 -11.13 9.26 4.54
N PHE A 557 -11.77 10.25 5.17
CA PHE A 557 -13.13 10.70 4.83
C PHE A 557 -13.15 11.98 3.98
N GLY A 558 -11.99 12.53 3.61
CA GLY A 558 -11.90 13.65 2.68
C GLY A 558 -12.57 13.29 1.35
N TYR A 559 -13.36 14.22 0.82
CA TYR A 559 -14.24 13.98 -0.33
C TYR A 559 -15.17 12.76 -0.22
N ARG A 560 -15.38 12.24 0.99
CA ARG A 560 -16.46 11.29 1.32
C ARG A 560 -16.37 9.95 0.58
N GLY A 561 -15.18 9.66 0.06
CA GLY A 561 -14.91 8.51 -0.79
C GLY A 561 -15.45 8.65 -2.21
N HIS A 562 -15.75 9.85 -2.70
CA HIS A 562 -16.22 10.06 -4.06
C HIS A 562 -15.10 9.97 -5.09
N ILE A 563 -15.50 9.59 -6.31
CA ILE A 563 -14.62 9.35 -7.45
C ILE A 563 -14.74 10.52 -8.43
N PHE A 564 -13.60 11.09 -8.80
CA PHE A 564 -13.44 12.29 -9.62
C PHE A 564 -12.59 11.98 -10.87
N TRP A 565 -12.33 12.99 -11.70
CA TRP A 565 -11.40 12.92 -12.84
C TRP A 565 -9.95 12.58 -12.43
N ASP A 566 -9.62 12.80 -11.16
CA ASP A 566 -8.37 12.42 -10.49
C ASP A 566 -7.96 10.99 -10.86
N THR A 567 -8.91 10.07 -10.86
CA THR A 567 -8.64 8.67 -11.16
C THR A 567 -8.20 8.50 -12.60
N GLU A 568 -9.02 8.96 -13.54
CA GLU A 568 -8.77 8.76 -14.97
C GLU A 568 -7.52 9.48 -15.48
N ILE A 569 -7.26 10.69 -14.99
CA ILE A 569 -6.20 11.56 -15.54
C ILE A 569 -4.89 11.44 -14.78
N PHE A 570 -4.92 11.26 -13.46
CA PHE A 570 -3.71 11.28 -12.63
C PHE A 570 -3.26 9.88 -12.22
N VAL A 571 -4.21 9.04 -11.78
CA VAL A 571 -3.91 7.72 -11.22
C VAL A 571 -3.78 6.64 -12.30
N LEU A 572 -4.71 6.59 -13.26
CA LEU A 572 -4.74 5.52 -14.26
C LEU A 572 -3.49 5.43 -15.15
N PRO A 573 -2.78 6.51 -15.53
CA PRO A 573 -1.55 6.38 -16.31
C PRO A 573 -0.51 5.45 -15.67
N PHE A 574 -0.37 5.48 -14.34
CA PHE A 574 0.48 4.54 -13.61
C PHE A 574 0.05 3.10 -13.84
N PHE A 575 -1.24 2.79 -13.61
CA PHE A 575 -1.75 1.42 -13.76
C PHE A 575 -1.76 0.94 -15.21
N ILE A 576 -2.12 1.79 -16.17
CA ILE A 576 -2.12 1.46 -17.60
C ILE A 576 -0.76 0.92 -18.05
N HIS A 577 0.32 1.55 -17.55
CA HIS A 577 1.69 1.23 -17.97
C HIS A 577 2.45 0.32 -17.01
N THR A 578 1.82 -0.21 -15.98
CA THR A 578 2.47 -1.15 -15.03
C THR A 578 1.64 -2.41 -14.81
N ILE A 579 0.36 -2.23 -14.46
CA ILE A 579 -0.60 -3.27 -14.05
C ILE A 579 -1.99 -2.95 -14.67
N PRO A 580 -2.15 -3.09 -16.00
CA PRO A 580 -3.33 -2.59 -16.73
C PRO A 580 -4.65 -3.22 -16.29
N GLU A 581 -4.59 -4.42 -15.71
CA GLU A 581 -5.70 -5.10 -15.06
C GLU A 581 -6.42 -4.18 -14.05
N LYS A 582 -5.66 -3.45 -13.22
CA LYS A 582 -6.21 -2.50 -12.25
C LYS A 582 -6.89 -1.30 -12.93
N ALA A 583 -6.30 -0.78 -14.00
CA ALA A 583 -6.91 0.29 -14.79
C ALA A 583 -8.22 -0.16 -15.44
N ARG A 584 -8.26 -1.39 -15.98
CA ARG A 584 -9.47 -1.98 -16.56
C ARG A 584 -10.61 -2.02 -15.54
N ARG A 585 -10.34 -2.44 -14.30
CA ARG A 585 -11.38 -2.48 -13.23
C ARG A 585 -12.00 -1.11 -12.96
N CYS A 586 -11.17 -0.06 -12.88
CA CYS A 586 -11.63 1.32 -12.68
C CYS A 586 -12.46 1.82 -13.88
N LEU A 587 -12.07 1.49 -15.10
CA LEU A 587 -12.84 1.88 -16.29
C LEU A 587 -14.14 1.07 -16.42
N SER A 588 -14.16 -0.20 -16.00
CA SER A 588 -15.39 -0.99 -15.92
C SER A 588 -16.39 -0.39 -14.92
N TYR A 589 -15.93 0.25 -13.83
CA TYR A 589 -16.82 1.04 -12.98
C TYR A 589 -17.54 2.14 -13.77
N ARG A 590 -16.83 2.89 -14.62
CA ARG A 590 -17.46 3.93 -15.46
C ARG A 590 -18.49 3.35 -16.43
N ALA A 591 -18.27 2.14 -16.93
CA ALA A 591 -19.27 1.42 -17.74
C ALA A 591 -20.52 1.06 -16.92
N LEU A 592 -20.33 0.53 -15.70
CA LEU A 592 -21.44 0.20 -14.80
C LEU A 592 -22.24 1.43 -14.37
N THR A 593 -21.59 2.59 -14.23
CA THR A 593 -22.23 3.85 -13.86
C THR A 593 -22.77 4.66 -15.03
N LEU A 594 -22.67 4.14 -16.27
CA LEU A 594 -23.14 4.81 -17.48
C LEU A 594 -24.65 5.16 -17.45
N PRO A 595 -25.55 4.33 -16.89
CA PRO A 595 -26.95 4.72 -16.70
C PRO A 595 -27.12 6.00 -15.87
N GLY A 596 -26.35 6.16 -14.78
CA GLY A 596 -26.37 7.37 -13.96
C GLY A 596 -25.87 8.61 -14.72
N ALA A 597 -24.81 8.44 -15.53
CA ALA A 597 -24.30 9.51 -16.39
C ALA A 597 -25.32 9.96 -17.46
N ARG A 598 -26.09 9.01 -18.03
CA ARG A 598 -27.20 9.33 -18.94
C ARG A 598 -28.34 10.06 -18.24
N ALA A 599 -28.67 9.63 -17.01
CA ALA A 599 -29.68 10.32 -16.20
C ALA A 599 -29.26 11.76 -15.88
N ASN A 600 -27.98 12.00 -15.58
CA ASN A 600 -27.44 13.36 -15.37
C ASN A 600 -27.62 14.24 -16.63
N ALA A 601 -27.31 13.72 -17.82
CA ALA A 601 -27.47 14.45 -19.08
C ALA A 601 -28.95 14.75 -19.37
N CYS A 602 -29.81 13.74 -19.27
CA CYS A 602 -31.24 13.83 -19.54
C CYS A 602 -31.94 14.85 -18.63
N ARG A 603 -31.59 14.91 -17.34
CA ARG A 603 -32.12 15.91 -16.38
C ARG A 603 -31.86 17.35 -16.80
N ARG A 604 -30.86 17.59 -17.66
CA ARG A 604 -30.49 18.91 -18.19
C ARG A 604 -30.90 19.12 -19.64
N GLY A 605 -31.65 18.18 -20.22
CA GLY A 605 -32.09 18.22 -21.62
C GLY A 605 -31.02 17.85 -22.64
N TRP A 606 -29.89 17.29 -22.19
CA TRP A 606 -28.81 16.82 -23.07
C TRP A 606 -28.96 15.33 -23.42
N LYS A 607 -28.28 14.90 -24.48
CA LYS A 607 -28.16 13.49 -24.88
C LYS A 607 -26.85 12.89 -24.36
N GLY A 608 -26.63 11.61 -24.62
CA GLY A 608 -25.37 10.94 -24.27
C GLY A 608 -25.15 10.77 -22.76
N ALA A 609 -23.89 10.68 -22.37
CA ALA A 609 -23.48 10.46 -20.98
C ALA A 609 -22.76 11.69 -20.43
N HIS A 610 -23.33 12.33 -19.40
CA HIS A 610 -22.69 13.37 -18.62
C HIS A 610 -22.24 12.76 -17.29
N PHE A 611 -20.96 12.36 -17.23
CA PHE A 611 -20.42 11.71 -16.03
C PHE A 611 -20.46 12.65 -14.83
N ALA A 612 -20.74 12.09 -13.66
CA ALA A 612 -20.74 12.81 -12.39
C ALA A 612 -19.36 13.39 -12.08
N TRP A 613 -19.32 14.63 -11.58
CA TRP A 613 -18.10 15.23 -11.04
C TRP A 613 -17.66 14.48 -9.79
N GLU A 614 -18.57 14.33 -8.83
CA GLU A 614 -18.44 13.44 -7.68
C GLU A 614 -19.34 12.22 -7.88
N SER A 615 -18.73 11.05 -8.09
CA SER A 615 -19.44 9.80 -8.31
C SER A 615 -19.36 8.86 -7.10
N GLY A 616 -20.51 8.27 -6.74
CA GLY A 616 -20.65 7.24 -5.71
C GLY A 616 -21.01 5.88 -6.32
N SER A 617 -22.08 5.25 -5.86
CA SER A 617 -22.44 3.89 -6.28
C SER A 617 -23.25 3.81 -7.58
N SER A 618 -24.07 4.82 -7.90
CA SER A 618 -25.02 4.77 -9.04
C SER A 618 -24.53 5.43 -10.32
N GLY A 619 -23.50 6.28 -10.24
CA GLY A 619 -23.11 7.15 -11.36
C GLY A 619 -23.85 8.47 -11.47
N GLU A 620 -24.90 8.66 -10.67
CA GLU A 620 -25.54 9.97 -10.56
C GLU A 620 -24.61 10.96 -9.87
N ASP A 621 -24.72 12.23 -10.25
CA ASP A 621 -23.93 13.30 -9.62
C ASP A 621 -24.41 13.53 -8.18
N ILE A 622 -23.49 13.29 -7.23
CA ILE A 622 -23.72 13.45 -5.79
C ILE A 622 -22.89 14.59 -5.21
N THR A 623 -22.37 15.48 -6.06
CA THR A 623 -21.59 16.63 -5.65
C THR A 623 -22.41 17.46 -4.66
N PRO A 624 -21.89 17.79 -3.47
CA PRO A 624 -22.58 18.67 -2.54
C PRO A 624 -22.91 20.00 -3.21
N ARG A 625 -24.12 20.53 -2.99
CA ARG A 625 -24.51 21.84 -3.56
C ARG A 625 -23.91 23.03 -2.80
N TRP A 626 -23.48 22.79 -1.56
CA TRP A 626 -22.85 23.76 -0.71
C TRP A 626 -21.98 23.08 0.34
N VAL A 627 -21.01 23.81 0.87
CA VAL A 627 -20.25 23.46 2.07
C VAL A 627 -20.27 24.63 3.06
N PRO A 628 -20.24 24.37 4.36
CA PRO A 628 -20.15 25.42 5.36
C PRO A 628 -18.78 26.09 5.33
N SER A 629 -18.74 27.42 5.39
CA SER A 629 -17.52 28.20 5.65
C SER A 629 -17.12 28.09 7.14
N PRO A 630 -15.96 28.63 7.55
CA PRO A 630 -15.55 28.66 8.96
C PRO A 630 -16.55 29.35 9.91
N ASP A 631 -17.34 30.32 9.41
CA ASP A 631 -18.37 31.00 10.22
C ASP A 631 -19.75 30.31 10.15
N GLY A 632 -19.85 29.20 9.42
CA GLY A 632 -21.06 28.41 9.25
C GLY A 632 -21.98 28.86 8.12
N SER A 633 -21.65 29.92 7.39
CA SER A 633 -22.40 30.34 6.19
C SER A 633 -22.23 29.33 5.04
N PRO A 634 -23.28 29.07 4.23
CA PRO A 634 -23.17 28.15 3.11
C PRO A 634 -22.39 28.79 1.95
N VAL A 635 -21.32 28.12 1.53
CA VAL A 635 -20.58 28.40 0.29
C VAL A 635 -21.12 27.47 -0.79
N PRO A 636 -21.73 27.99 -1.87
CA PRO A 636 -22.26 27.14 -2.92
C PRO A 636 -21.13 26.46 -3.70
N ILE A 637 -21.39 25.26 -4.20
CA ILE A 637 -20.48 24.48 -5.03
C ILE A 637 -21.18 24.25 -6.38
N HIS A 638 -20.53 24.64 -7.47
CA HIS A 638 -21.08 24.55 -8.82
C HIS A 638 -20.40 23.50 -9.70
N THR A 639 -19.39 22.78 -9.19
CA THR A 639 -18.58 21.84 -9.97
C THR A 639 -19.42 20.72 -10.58
N GLY A 640 -20.28 20.05 -9.79
CA GLY A 640 -21.21 19.03 -10.32
C GLY A 640 -22.20 19.57 -11.36
N GLU A 641 -22.48 20.88 -11.35
CA GLU A 641 -23.34 21.54 -12.32
C GLU A 641 -22.63 21.98 -13.58
N ARG A 642 -21.37 22.43 -13.49
CA ARG A 642 -20.70 23.21 -14.54
C ARG A 642 -19.35 22.66 -15.00
N GLN A 643 -18.74 21.73 -14.27
CA GLN A 643 -17.41 21.18 -14.59
C GLN A 643 -17.53 19.94 -15.48
N HIS A 644 -17.92 20.16 -16.75
CA HIS A 644 -18.34 19.09 -17.66
C HIS A 644 -17.18 18.27 -18.25
N HIS A 645 -15.94 18.75 -18.13
CA HIS A 645 -14.77 18.14 -18.77
C HIS A 645 -14.53 16.68 -18.36
N ILE A 646 -14.96 16.28 -17.16
CA ILE A 646 -14.95 14.88 -16.67
C ILE A 646 -15.45 13.87 -17.72
N THR A 647 -16.44 14.28 -18.52
CA THR A 647 -17.02 13.41 -19.55
C THR A 647 -16.02 13.07 -20.66
N ALA A 648 -15.22 14.05 -21.10
CA ALA A 648 -14.15 13.81 -22.06
C ALA A 648 -12.95 13.12 -21.40
N ASP A 649 -12.65 13.42 -20.13
CA ASP A 649 -11.55 12.80 -19.39
C ASP A 649 -11.74 11.28 -19.26
N VAL A 650 -12.97 10.82 -19.00
CA VAL A 650 -13.31 9.39 -18.94
C VAL A 650 -13.11 8.73 -20.31
N ALA A 651 -13.60 9.35 -21.39
CA ALA A 651 -13.39 8.84 -22.74
C ALA A 651 -11.90 8.81 -23.12
N TYR A 652 -11.13 9.81 -22.68
CA TYR A 652 -9.69 9.88 -22.83
C TYR A 652 -8.97 8.73 -22.15
N ALA A 653 -9.28 8.44 -20.89
CA ALA A 653 -8.67 7.32 -20.20
C ALA A 653 -9.02 5.96 -20.84
N VAL A 654 -10.26 5.76 -21.31
CA VAL A 654 -10.65 4.55 -22.07
C VAL A 654 -9.82 4.41 -23.35
N TRP A 655 -9.69 5.49 -24.10
CA TRP A 655 -8.92 5.49 -25.35
C TRP A 655 -7.44 5.21 -25.09
N ARG A 656 -6.83 5.87 -24.11
CA ARG A 656 -5.41 5.67 -23.73
C ARG A 656 -5.16 4.27 -23.20
N TYR A 657 -6.07 3.70 -22.41
CA TYR A 657 -6.00 2.30 -21.96
C TYR A 657 -5.99 1.35 -23.16
N TRP A 658 -6.92 1.50 -24.10
CA TRP A 658 -6.96 0.64 -25.30
C TRP A 658 -5.71 0.82 -26.16
N GLN A 659 -5.24 2.05 -26.37
CA GLN A 659 -4.01 2.30 -27.13
C GLN A 659 -2.78 1.64 -26.49
N ALA A 660 -2.69 1.65 -25.16
CA ALA A 660 -1.55 1.08 -24.45
C ALA A 660 -1.61 -0.44 -24.33
N THR A 661 -2.79 -1.03 -24.20
CA THR A 661 -2.93 -2.47 -23.93
C THR A 661 -3.24 -3.28 -25.19
N GLY A 662 -3.94 -2.69 -26.16
CA GLY A 662 -4.55 -3.42 -27.26
C GLY A 662 -5.73 -4.31 -26.84
N ASP A 663 -6.36 -4.04 -25.69
CA ASP A 663 -7.50 -4.80 -25.19
C ASP A 663 -8.78 -4.55 -26.00
N GLU A 664 -8.87 -5.21 -27.16
CA GLU A 664 -10.04 -5.21 -28.04
C GLU A 664 -11.30 -5.76 -27.35
N GLY A 665 -11.14 -6.66 -26.39
CA GLY A 665 -12.26 -7.24 -25.64
C GLY A 665 -12.96 -6.19 -24.78
N PHE A 666 -12.19 -5.41 -24.02
CA PHE A 666 -12.72 -4.29 -23.25
C PHE A 666 -13.30 -3.18 -24.14
N LEU A 667 -12.60 -2.79 -25.22
CA LEU A 667 -13.10 -1.77 -26.13
C LEU A 667 -14.46 -2.16 -26.71
N LYS A 668 -14.63 -3.41 -27.17
CA LYS A 668 -15.88 -3.88 -27.78
C LYS A 668 -17.02 -4.05 -26.79
N SER A 669 -16.74 -4.55 -25.59
CA SER A 669 -17.77 -4.84 -24.58
C SER A 669 -18.24 -3.63 -23.79
N GLN A 670 -17.36 -2.66 -23.52
CA GLN A 670 -17.63 -1.56 -22.59
C GLN A 670 -17.09 -0.21 -23.11
N GLY A 671 -15.85 -0.17 -23.58
CA GLY A 671 -15.16 1.09 -23.91
C GLY A 671 -15.81 1.88 -25.06
N ALA A 672 -16.30 1.19 -26.10
CA ALA A 672 -16.90 1.84 -27.26
C ALA A 672 -18.19 2.58 -26.90
N GLU A 673 -19.03 2.01 -26.04
CA GLU A 673 -20.26 2.63 -25.59
C GLU A 673 -19.97 3.90 -24.75
N ILE A 674 -18.92 3.87 -23.92
CA ILE A 674 -18.48 5.03 -23.14
C ILE A 674 -18.07 6.19 -24.07
N ILE A 675 -17.13 5.93 -25.00
CA ILE A 675 -16.59 6.96 -25.91
C ILE A 675 -17.72 7.58 -26.75
N LEU A 676 -18.56 6.75 -27.37
CA LEU A 676 -19.65 7.24 -28.22
C LEU A 676 -20.72 7.99 -27.41
N SER A 677 -21.06 7.52 -26.20
CA SER A 677 -22.03 8.22 -25.34
C SER A 677 -21.49 9.58 -24.88
N ALA A 678 -20.19 9.68 -24.60
CA ALA A 678 -19.54 10.93 -24.22
C ALA A 678 -19.47 11.91 -25.40
N ALA A 679 -19.16 11.43 -26.62
CA ALA A 679 -19.20 12.26 -27.83
C ALA A 679 -20.63 12.77 -28.14
N GLN A 680 -21.64 11.91 -27.97
CA GLN A 680 -23.05 12.30 -28.11
C GLN A 680 -23.45 13.39 -27.10
N PHE A 681 -22.91 13.34 -25.87
CA PHE A 681 -23.11 14.41 -24.89
C PHE A 681 -22.58 15.75 -25.40
N TRP A 682 -21.30 15.80 -25.81
CA TRP A 682 -20.70 17.05 -26.29
C TRP A 682 -21.44 17.62 -27.50
N ALA A 683 -21.84 16.77 -28.45
CA ALA A 683 -22.61 17.21 -29.60
C ALA A 683 -23.98 17.80 -29.25
N SER A 684 -24.59 17.37 -28.13
CA SER A 684 -25.84 17.92 -27.62
C SER A 684 -25.66 19.12 -26.67
N ARG A 685 -24.45 19.30 -26.15
CA ARG A 685 -24.11 20.30 -25.13
C ARG A 685 -23.64 21.63 -25.73
N VAL A 686 -22.98 21.58 -26.89
CA VAL A 686 -22.53 22.79 -27.59
C VAL A 686 -23.70 23.67 -28.01
N GLU A 687 -23.45 24.97 -28.04
CA GLU A 687 -24.39 25.97 -28.55
C GLU A 687 -23.86 26.52 -29.87
N LYS A 688 -24.74 26.72 -30.85
CA LYS A 688 -24.35 27.30 -32.14
C LYS A 688 -24.41 28.83 -32.04
N GLU A 689 -23.30 29.49 -32.35
CA GLU A 689 -23.19 30.95 -32.42
C GLU A 689 -22.64 31.34 -33.79
N GLY A 690 -23.52 31.84 -34.66
CA GLY A 690 -23.19 32.09 -36.06
C GLY A 690 -22.74 30.83 -36.78
N GLU A 691 -21.52 30.85 -37.31
CA GLU A 691 -20.87 29.69 -37.97
C GLU A 691 -20.01 28.84 -37.03
N THR A 692 -19.89 29.23 -35.76
CA THR A 692 -19.06 28.55 -34.75
C THR A 692 -19.91 27.84 -33.70
N TYR A 693 -19.27 26.96 -32.95
CA TYR A 693 -19.83 26.36 -31.74
C TYR A 693 -19.13 26.90 -30.50
N VAL A 694 -19.89 27.10 -29.43
CA VAL A 694 -19.41 27.60 -28.14
C VAL A 694 -19.88 26.71 -27.00
N LEU A 695 -19.17 26.77 -25.89
CA LEU A 695 -19.55 26.14 -24.63
C LEU A 695 -19.60 27.22 -23.55
N ARG A 696 -20.81 27.58 -23.11
CA ARG A 696 -21.04 28.63 -22.12
C ARG A 696 -21.25 28.09 -20.72
N HIS A 697 -21.05 28.90 -19.68
CA HIS A 697 -21.38 28.54 -18.30
C HIS A 697 -20.69 27.26 -17.79
N VAL A 698 -19.38 27.14 -18.02
CA VAL A 698 -18.57 26.00 -17.59
C VAL A 698 -17.60 26.35 -16.47
N ILE A 699 -17.00 25.32 -15.88
CA ILE A 699 -15.82 25.39 -15.02
C ILE A 699 -14.75 24.53 -15.68
N GLY A 700 -13.54 25.08 -15.86
CA GLY A 700 -12.37 24.33 -16.33
C GLY A 700 -11.67 23.59 -15.18
N PRO A 701 -10.50 22.95 -15.42
CA PRO A 701 -9.68 22.43 -14.33
C PRO A 701 -9.35 23.49 -13.27
N ASP A 702 -9.21 24.75 -13.66
CA ASP A 702 -9.07 25.86 -12.72
C ASP A 702 -10.41 26.26 -12.07
N GLU A 703 -10.70 25.66 -10.92
CA GLU A 703 -11.94 25.91 -10.17
C GLU A 703 -12.04 27.30 -9.50
N TYR A 704 -11.01 28.14 -9.60
CA TYR A 704 -11.11 29.53 -9.17
C TYR A 704 -12.00 30.38 -10.09
N HIS A 705 -12.09 29.99 -11.36
CA HIS A 705 -12.91 30.65 -12.35
C HIS A 705 -14.17 29.84 -12.63
N GLU A 706 -15.27 30.35 -12.10
CA GLU A 706 -16.59 29.78 -12.25
C GLU A 706 -17.44 30.57 -13.23
N ASP A 707 -18.34 29.86 -13.92
CA ASP A 707 -19.31 30.46 -14.87
C ASP A 707 -18.65 31.14 -16.07
N VAL A 708 -17.65 30.48 -16.65
CA VAL A 708 -16.88 31.01 -17.78
C VAL A 708 -17.32 30.42 -19.12
N ASP A 709 -16.99 31.12 -20.20
CA ASP A 709 -17.32 30.70 -21.55
C ASP A 709 -16.08 30.30 -22.35
N ASN A 710 -16.18 29.23 -23.12
CA ASN A 710 -15.15 28.68 -24.00
C ASN A 710 -13.82 28.42 -23.26
N ASN A 711 -13.87 27.76 -22.11
CA ASN A 711 -12.67 27.29 -21.44
C ASN A 711 -11.83 26.43 -22.39
N ALA A 712 -10.56 26.78 -22.57
CA ALA A 712 -9.68 26.18 -23.57
C ALA A 712 -9.50 24.68 -23.36
N TYR A 713 -9.30 24.22 -22.11
CA TYR A 713 -9.19 22.80 -21.79
C TYR A 713 -10.49 22.05 -22.14
N THR A 714 -11.63 22.56 -21.69
CA THR A 714 -12.93 21.94 -21.92
C THR A 714 -13.25 21.85 -23.41
N ASN A 715 -13.06 22.92 -24.16
CA ASN A 715 -13.31 22.95 -25.60
C ASN A 715 -12.35 22.00 -26.35
N TRP A 716 -11.07 21.97 -25.96
CA TRP A 716 -10.10 21.04 -26.54
C TRP A 716 -10.47 19.58 -26.29
N MET A 717 -10.83 19.24 -25.05
CA MET A 717 -11.22 17.88 -24.68
C MET A 717 -12.55 17.45 -25.32
N ALA A 718 -13.52 18.35 -25.45
CA ALA A 718 -14.77 18.11 -26.17
C ALA A 718 -14.50 17.85 -27.66
N ARG A 719 -13.69 18.70 -28.30
CA ARG A 719 -13.24 18.52 -29.69
C ARG A 719 -12.55 17.18 -29.88
N TRP A 720 -11.59 16.85 -29.02
CA TRP A 720 -10.86 15.58 -29.07
C TRP A 720 -11.83 14.39 -28.98
N ASN A 721 -12.77 14.41 -28.05
CA ASN A 721 -13.72 13.31 -27.86
C ASN A 721 -14.65 13.13 -29.07
N LEU A 722 -15.13 14.23 -29.68
CA LEU A 722 -15.93 14.17 -30.91
C LEU A 722 -15.15 13.52 -32.06
N LEU A 723 -13.88 13.88 -32.23
CA LEU A 723 -13.00 13.30 -33.25
C LEU A 723 -12.75 11.81 -33.01
N MET A 724 -12.43 11.42 -31.78
CA MET A 724 -12.20 10.01 -31.43
C MET A 724 -13.47 9.17 -31.49
N GLY A 725 -14.63 9.73 -31.15
CA GLY A 725 -15.93 9.09 -31.34
C GLY A 725 -16.21 8.79 -32.81
N ALA A 726 -15.92 9.74 -33.71
CA ALA A 726 -16.06 9.55 -35.15
C ALA A 726 -15.04 8.54 -35.71
N GLU A 727 -13.78 8.57 -35.22
CA GLU A 727 -12.75 7.59 -35.58
C GLU A 727 -13.15 6.18 -35.17
N LEU A 728 -13.61 6.00 -33.93
CA LEU A 728 -14.10 4.73 -33.43
C LEU A 728 -15.30 4.24 -34.25
N TRP A 729 -16.25 5.11 -34.58
CA TRP A 729 -17.40 4.77 -35.43
C TRP A 729 -16.97 4.24 -36.80
N LYS A 730 -15.98 4.90 -37.43
CA LYS A 730 -15.37 4.44 -38.68
C LYS A 730 -14.67 3.10 -38.51
N LYS A 731 -13.89 2.93 -37.44
CA LYS A 731 -13.21 1.67 -37.12
C LYS A 731 -14.20 0.51 -36.97
N LEU A 732 -15.27 0.69 -36.19
CA LEU A 732 -16.32 -0.30 -36.03
C LEU A 732 -17.04 -0.60 -37.35
N SER A 733 -17.21 0.40 -38.23
CA SER A 733 -17.78 0.17 -39.57
C SER A 733 -16.96 -0.78 -40.43
N LEU A 734 -15.64 -0.76 -40.27
CA LEU A 734 -14.71 -1.58 -41.05
C LEU A 734 -14.46 -2.95 -40.40
N GLU A 735 -14.32 -2.98 -39.08
CA GLU A 735 -13.81 -4.15 -38.35
C GLU A 735 -14.91 -4.94 -37.62
N ASN A 736 -16.02 -4.31 -37.23
CA ASN A 736 -17.12 -4.98 -36.53
C ASN A 736 -18.50 -4.35 -36.82
N PRO A 737 -19.04 -4.52 -38.04
CA PRO A 737 -20.31 -3.92 -38.44
C PRO A 737 -21.51 -4.34 -37.59
N ALA A 738 -21.48 -5.55 -37.01
CA ALA A 738 -22.53 -6.05 -36.13
C ALA A 738 -22.60 -5.25 -34.82
N LEU A 739 -21.47 -5.06 -34.14
CA LEU A 739 -21.41 -4.23 -32.94
C LEU A 739 -21.77 -2.77 -33.24
N ARG A 740 -21.37 -2.25 -34.40
CA ARG A 740 -21.79 -0.90 -34.83
C ARG A 740 -23.31 -0.81 -34.93
N ALA A 741 -23.97 -1.79 -35.55
CA ALA A 741 -25.43 -1.79 -35.68
C ALA A 741 -26.12 -1.86 -34.31
N GLU A 742 -25.61 -2.68 -33.39
CA GLU A 742 -26.09 -2.77 -32.01
C GLU A 742 -25.95 -1.44 -31.26
N LEU A 743 -24.79 -0.78 -31.36
CA LEU A 743 -24.55 0.53 -30.75
C LEU A 743 -25.37 1.64 -31.43
N ALA A 744 -25.60 1.57 -32.75
CA ALA A 744 -26.47 2.48 -33.48
C ALA A 744 -27.90 2.45 -32.92
N GLU A 745 -28.44 1.25 -32.71
CA GLU A 745 -29.77 1.07 -32.14
C GLU A 745 -29.82 1.52 -30.67
N ARG A 746 -28.87 1.05 -29.85
CA ARG A 746 -28.83 1.35 -28.41
C ARG A 746 -28.67 2.84 -28.10
N LEU A 747 -27.82 3.52 -28.86
CA LEU A 747 -27.50 4.94 -28.64
C LEU A 747 -28.36 5.88 -29.50
N GLY A 748 -29.19 5.33 -30.39
CA GLY A 748 -29.94 6.09 -31.38
C GLY A 748 -29.04 6.89 -32.31
N LEU A 749 -27.85 6.36 -32.64
CA LEU A 749 -26.83 7.03 -33.45
C LEU A 749 -26.89 6.63 -34.92
N ASN A 750 -26.66 7.61 -35.81
CA ASN A 750 -26.52 7.36 -37.25
C ASN A 750 -25.36 8.13 -37.88
N ASP A 751 -25.07 7.82 -39.15
CA ASP A 751 -23.94 8.42 -39.88
C ASP A 751 -24.06 9.92 -40.12
N GLN A 752 -25.27 10.50 -40.09
CA GLN A 752 -25.46 11.93 -40.21
C GLN A 752 -25.10 12.63 -38.90
N GLU A 753 -25.48 12.08 -37.75
CA GLU A 753 -25.10 12.61 -36.43
C GLU A 753 -23.58 12.55 -36.24
N VAL A 754 -22.93 11.44 -36.57
CA VAL A 754 -21.47 11.31 -36.46
C VAL A 754 -20.73 12.26 -37.43
N ARG A 755 -21.28 12.49 -38.63
CA ARG A 755 -20.75 13.53 -39.54
C ARG A 755 -20.89 14.93 -38.96
N HIS A 756 -22.00 15.21 -38.27
CA HIS A 756 -22.18 16.49 -37.58
C HIS A 756 -21.19 16.69 -36.43
N TRP A 757 -20.76 15.61 -35.76
CA TRP A 757 -19.69 15.71 -34.74
C TRP A 757 -18.39 16.26 -35.31
N LEU A 758 -18.03 15.85 -36.54
CA LEU A 758 -16.84 16.38 -37.22
C LEU A 758 -16.99 17.87 -37.56
N GLU A 759 -18.19 18.31 -37.97
CA GLU A 759 -18.48 19.73 -38.19
C GLU A 759 -18.35 20.53 -36.89
N ILE A 760 -18.93 20.03 -35.79
CA ILE A 760 -18.81 20.66 -34.48
C ILE A 760 -17.35 20.75 -34.07
N ALA A 761 -16.60 19.66 -34.17
CA ALA A 761 -15.18 19.61 -33.78
C ALA A 761 -14.29 20.57 -34.60
N ASP A 762 -14.61 20.80 -35.87
CA ASP A 762 -13.90 21.74 -36.75
C ASP A 762 -14.21 23.21 -36.39
N LYS A 763 -15.46 23.48 -36.01
CA LYS A 763 -15.98 24.83 -35.76
C LYS A 763 -16.12 25.20 -34.28
N LEU A 764 -15.69 24.34 -33.36
CA LEU A 764 -15.71 24.60 -31.92
C LEU A 764 -14.66 25.65 -31.58
N THR A 765 -15.09 26.69 -30.88
CA THR A 765 -14.25 27.83 -30.53
C THR A 765 -13.02 27.39 -29.73
N PHE A 766 -11.83 27.79 -30.18
CA PHE A 766 -10.57 27.60 -29.48
C PHE A 766 -9.76 28.90 -29.53
N LEU A 767 -9.49 29.48 -28.37
CA LEU A 767 -8.98 30.85 -28.23
C LEU A 767 -7.45 30.88 -28.35
N TYR A 768 -6.93 30.56 -29.54
CA TYR A 768 -5.49 30.60 -29.82
C TYR A 768 -5.13 31.83 -30.65
N ASP A 769 -4.31 32.71 -30.06
CA ASP A 769 -3.74 33.86 -30.75
C ASP A 769 -2.43 33.46 -31.45
N GLN A 770 -2.45 33.47 -32.79
CA GLN A 770 -1.29 33.10 -33.60
C GLN A 770 -0.15 34.13 -33.55
N GLU A 771 -0.44 35.41 -33.27
CA GLU A 771 0.58 36.46 -33.22
C GLU A 771 1.40 36.36 -31.93
N THR A 772 0.72 36.26 -30.79
CA THR A 772 1.40 36.11 -29.50
C THR A 772 1.86 34.67 -29.28
N GLY A 773 1.14 33.68 -29.79
CA GLY A 773 1.32 32.25 -29.50
C GLY A 773 0.69 31.81 -28.17
N LEU A 774 -0.17 32.65 -27.57
CA LEU A 774 -0.88 32.35 -26.33
C LEU A 774 -2.26 31.74 -26.61
N ILE A 775 -2.65 30.80 -25.76
CA ILE A 775 -4.02 30.29 -25.69
C ILE A 775 -4.69 31.01 -24.52
N GLU A 776 -5.82 31.68 -24.76
CA GLU A 776 -6.62 32.29 -23.69
C GLU A 776 -7.38 31.20 -22.92
N GLN A 777 -7.28 31.19 -21.59
CA GLN A 777 -7.86 30.13 -20.76
C GLN A 777 -9.38 30.03 -20.90
N PHE A 778 -10.07 31.15 -21.03
CA PHE A 778 -11.49 31.27 -21.35
C PHE A 778 -11.76 32.67 -21.90
N THR A 779 -12.92 32.87 -22.53
CA THR A 779 -13.31 34.15 -23.13
C THR A 779 -13.24 35.25 -22.09
N GLY A 780 -12.34 36.22 -22.24
CA GLY A 780 -12.25 37.35 -21.32
C GLY A 780 -11.09 37.31 -20.32
N PHE A 781 -10.36 36.18 -20.23
CA PHE A 781 -9.34 35.97 -19.20
C PHE A 781 -8.22 37.02 -19.25
N PHE A 782 -7.77 37.40 -20.44
CA PHE A 782 -6.68 38.37 -20.58
C PHE A 782 -7.06 39.79 -20.11
N GLN A 783 -8.35 40.09 -19.93
CA GLN A 783 -8.81 41.39 -19.43
C GLN A 783 -9.02 41.42 -17.91
N LEU A 784 -8.81 40.31 -17.21
CA LEU A 784 -8.90 40.25 -15.74
C LEU A 784 -7.74 40.96 -15.03
N GLU A 785 -7.89 41.21 -13.73
CA GLU A 785 -6.85 41.82 -12.90
C GLU A 785 -5.56 40.97 -12.90
N ASP A 786 -4.46 41.50 -13.45
CA ASP A 786 -3.16 40.84 -13.38
C ASP A 786 -2.55 41.01 -11.98
N LEU A 787 -2.45 39.91 -11.23
CA LEU A 787 -1.93 39.87 -9.87
C LEU A 787 -0.56 39.23 -9.80
N ASN A 788 0.42 39.95 -9.24
CA ASN A 788 1.72 39.37 -8.93
C ASN A 788 1.66 38.55 -7.65
N LEU A 789 1.51 37.22 -7.78
CA LEU A 789 1.42 36.31 -6.63
C LEU A 789 2.59 36.42 -5.65
N LYS A 790 3.78 36.81 -6.12
CA LYS A 790 4.96 36.97 -5.25
C LYS A 790 4.78 38.04 -4.17
N THR A 791 3.94 39.05 -4.40
CA THR A 791 3.67 40.09 -3.39
C THR A 791 2.76 39.61 -2.27
N LEU A 792 2.15 38.43 -2.42
CA LEU A 792 1.28 37.81 -1.42
C LEU A 792 2.04 36.79 -0.55
N GLU A 793 3.33 36.56 -0.81
CA GLU A 793 4.13 35.59 -0.08
C GLU A 793 4.94 36.22 1.07
N PRO A 794 5.14 35.50 2.20
CA PRO A 794 4.59 34.18 2.50
C PRO A 794 3.13 34.25 2.97
N ARG A 795 2.23 33.49 2.34
CA ARG A 795 0.84 33.31 2.85
C ARG A 795 0.68 32.00 3.62
N ARG A 796 -0.46 31.87 4.32
CA ARG A 796 -0.80 30.69 5.15
C ARG A 796 -2.10 30.00 4.74
N GLN A 797 -2.72 30.44 3.66
CA GLN A 797 -4.02 29.98 3.19
C GLN A 797 -4.11 30.14 1.67
N SER A 798 -5.14 29.55 1.07
CA SER A 798 -5.37 29.63 -0.38
C SER A 798 -5.66 31.06 -0.85
N LEU A 799 -5.46 31.33 -2.15
CA LEU A 799 -5.85 32.63 -2.71
C LEU A 799 -7.35 32.90 -2.57
N TRP A 800 -8.18 31.85 -2.62
CA TRP A 800 -9.61 31.96 -2.38
C TRP A 800 -9.92 32.45 -0.96
N ASP A 801 -9.27 31.88 0.04
CA ASP A 801 -9.45 32.29 1.44
C ASP A 801 -8.88 33.69 1.71
N LEU A 802 -7.81 34.07 1.00
CA LEU A 802 -7.13 35.35 1.16
C LEU A 802 -7.82 36.53 0.46
N LEU A 803 -8.23 36.34 -0.80
CA LEU A 803 -8.76 37.41 -1.66
C LEU A 803 -10.29 37.38 -1.74
N GLY A 804 -10.90 36.25 -1.36
CA GLY A 804 -12.32 36.00 -1.52
C GLY A 804 -12.68 35.57 -2.95
N ARG A 805 -13.74 34.75 -3.03
CA ARG A 805 -14.29 34.18 -4.28
C ARG A 805 -14.43 35.20 -5.41
N GLU A 806 -15.05 36.35 -5.12
CA GLU A 806 -15.32 37.34 -6.17
C GLU A 806 -14.08 37.95 -6.79
N ARG A 807 -13.02 38.19 -5.99
CA ARG A 807 -11.80 38.80 -6.52
C ARG A 807 -10.97 37.77 -7.28
N VAL A 808 -10.87 36.55 -6.73
CA VAL A 808 -10.20 35.44 -7.40
C VAL A 808 -10.80 35.20 -8.79
N ASN A 809 -12.14 35.17 -8.90
CA ASN A 809 -12.84 35.00 -10.17
C ASN A 809 -12.61 36.16 -11.18
N ARG A 810 -12.18 37.33 -10.71
CA ARG A 810 -11.90 38.53 -11.53
C ARG A 810 -10.41 38.82 -11.69
N ALA A 811 -9.53 37.90 -11.31
CA ALA A 811 -8.09 38.06 -11.37
C ALA A 811 -7.43 36.91 -12.12
N GLN A 812 -6.28 37.15 -12.75
CA GLN A 812 -5.53 36.15 -13.49
C GLN A 812 -4.76 35.20 -12.55
N VAL A 813 -5.46 34.51 -11.65
CA VAL A 813 -4.88 33.59 -10.68
C VAL A 813 -5.54 32.21 -10.79
N LEU A 814 -4.73 31.18 -10.92
CA LEU A 814 -5.19 29.82 -11.16
C LEU A 814 -5.01 28.97 -9.90
N LYS A 815 -5.98 28.10 -9.61
CA LYS A 815 -5.88 27.06 -8.58
C LYS A 815 -4.89 25.97 -8.98
N GLN A 816 -4.82 25.63 -10.26
CA GLN A 816 -4.14 24.47 -10.83
C GLN A 816 -3.98 24.58 -12.36
N PRO A 817 -3.17 23.73 -13.03
CA PRO A 817 -3.04 23.74 -14.49
C PRO A 817 -4.40 23.60 -15.21
N ASP A 818 -4.66 24.52 -16.14
CA ASP A 818 -5.81 24.48 -17.06
C ASP A 818 -5.33 24.39 -18.52
N VAL A 819 -4.89 25.51 -19.13
CA VAL A 819 -4.24 25.51 -20.45
C VAL A 819 -3.02 24.58 -20.47
N LEU A 820 -2.20 24.64 -19.43
CA LEU A 820 -1.01 23.79 -19.30
C LEU A 820 -1.35 22.29 -19.27
N MET A 821 -2.56 21.93 -18.83
CA MET A 821 -3.00 20.53 -18.83
C MET A 821 -3.17 19.98 -20.25
N ILE A 822 -3.51 20.82 -21.22
CA ILE A 822 -3.59 20.44 -22.64
C ILE A 822 -2.21 19.94 -23.12
N PHE A 823 -1.14 20.69 -22.83
CA PHE A 823 0.21 20.32 -23.27
C PHE A 823 0.76 19.06 -22.58
N HIS A 824 0.26 18.76 -21.38
CA HIS A 824 0.59 17.53 -20.66
C HIS A 824 -0.08 16.31 -21.31
N LEU A 825 -1.39 16.40 -21.61
CA LEU A 825 -2.16 15.29 -22.18
C LEU A 825 -1.88 15.07 -23.68
N PHE A 826 -1.60 16.16 -24.41
CA PHE A 826 -1.38 16.18 -25.85
C PHE A 826 0.02 16.70 -26.19
N PRO A 827 1.08 15.98 -25.78
CA PRO A 827 2.46 16.45 -25.86
C PRO A 827 2.96 16.71 -27.29
N GLU A 828 2.34 16.11 -28.30
CA GLU A 828 2.77 16.15 -29.70
C GLU A 828 1.93 17.12 -30.58
N GLU A 829 0.86 17.71 -30.03
CA GLU A 829 -0.05 18.58 -30.80
C GLU A 829 0.46 20.03 -30.92
N PHE A 830 1.43 20.42 -30.09
CA PHE A 830 1.95 21.80 -30.04
C PHE A 830 3.47 21.81 -30.11
N SER A 831 4.03 22.82 -30.77
CA SER A 831 5.48 23.03 -30.79
C SER A 831 5.98 23.43 -29.40
N LEU A 832 7.24 23.09 -29.07
CA LEU A 832 7.85 23.49 -27.80
C LEU A 832 7.88 25.01 -27.60
N GLU A 833 7.89 25.79 -28.68
CA GLU A 833 7.83 27.25 -28.60
C GLU A 833 6.47 27.74 -28.07
N VAL A 834 5.36 27.18 -28.58
CA VAL A 834 4.01 27.50 -28.09
C VAL A 834 3.85 27.06 -26.63
N VAL A 835 4.32 25.86 -26.30
CA VAL A 835 4.30 25.35 -24.92
C VAL A 835 5.08 26.29 -23.99
N LYS A 836 6.28 26.74 -24.41
CA LYS A 836 7.13 27.65 -23.62
C LYS A 836 6.44 29.00 -23.38
N LYS A 837 5.85 29.62 -24.40
CA LYS A 837 5.15 30.91 -24.26
C LYS A 837 4.00 30.83 -23.27
N ASN A 838 3.19 29.76 -23.35
CA ASN A 838 2.09 29.56 -22.41
C ASN A 838 2.58 29.18 -21.01
N TRP A 839 3.67 28.42 -20.88
CA TRP A 839 4.32 28.15 -19.60
C TRP A 839 4.74 29.43 -18.89
N GLU A 840 5.46 30.31 -19.59
CA GLU A 840 5.92 31.61 -19.06
C GLU A 840 4.75 32.51 -18.65
N TYR A 841 3.59 32.36 -19.29
CA TYR A 841 2.38 33.10 -18.96
C TYR A 841 1.62 32.52 -17.74
N TYR A 842 1.33 31.23 -17.74
CA TYR A 842 0.41 30.60 -16.78
C TYR A 842 1.07 30.09 -15.49
N GLU A 843 2.31 29.62 -15.54
CA GLU A 843 2.99 29.12 -14.34
C GLU A 843 3.11 30.16 -13.21
N PRO A 844 3.52 31.43 -13.46
CA PRO A 844 3.66 32.42 -12.39
C PRO A 844 2.31 32.89 -11.82
N ARG A 845 1.20 32.55 -12.51
CA ARG A 845 -0.18 32.84 -12.13
C ARG A 845 -0.85 31.69 -11.38
N THR A 846 -0.17 30.56 -11.18
CA THR A 846 -0.75 29.38 -10.53
C THR A 846 -0.40 29.32 -9.03
N ASP A 847 -1.39 29.03 -8.19
CA ASP A 847 -1.24 28.81 -6.75
C ASP A 847 -0.59 27.45 -6.45
N HIS A 848 0.74 27.40 -6.44
CA HIS A 848 1.47 26.18 -6.10
C HIS A 848 1.49 25.86 -4.59
N ALA A 849 1.32 26.87 -3.74
CA ALA A 849 1.50 26.73 -2.29
C ALA A 849 0.26 26.16 -1.59
N PHE A 850 -0.94 26.59 -1.98
CA PHE A 850 -2.21 26.22 -1.35
C PHE A 850 -3.32 25.91 -2.35
N GLY A 851 -3.04 26.03 -3.65
CA GLY A 851 -3.91 25.53 -4.71
C GLY A 851 -3.96 24.01 -4.70
N SER A 852 -4.40 23.42 -5.80
CA SER A 852 -4.64 21.97 -5.85
C SER A 852 -3.37 21.15 -5.65
N SER A 853 -3.49 19.97 -5.02
CA SER A 853 -2.38 19.01 -4.95
C SER A 853 -2.01 18.43 -6.32
N LEU A 854 -2.92 18.54 -7.30
CA LEU A 854 -2.74 18.07 -8.67
C LEU A 854 -1.67 18.86 -9.44
N GLY A 855 -1.46 20.13 -9.07
CA GLY A 855 -0.70 21.09 -9.85
C GLY A 855 0.80 20.85 -9.94
N PRO A 856 1.53 20.65 -8.82
CA PRO A 856 2.98 20.59 -8.83
C PRO A 856 3.55 19.50 -9.73
N ALA A 857 2.96 18.29 -9.73
CA ALA A 857 3.47 17.19 -10.54
C ALA A 857 3.39 17.47 -12.06
N ILE A 858 2.30 18.10 -12.53
CA ILE A 858 2.12 18.46 -13.94
C ILE A 858 3.12 19.58 -14.32
N HIS A 859 3.33 20.56 -13.44
CA HIS A 859 4.34 21.59 -13.66
C HIS A 859 5.75 21.00 -13.70
N ALA A 860 6.06 20.00 -12.87
CA ALA A 860 7.31 19.27 -12.91
C ALA A 860 7.52 18.59 -14.27
N ALA A 861 6.50 17.88 -14.76
CA ALA A 861 6.57 17.20 -16.05
C ALA A 861 6.83 18.16 -17.21
N LEU A 862 6.11 19.29 -17.26
CA LEU A 862 6.26 20.30 -18.31
C LEU A 862 7.60 21.03 -18.22
N ALA A 863 8.03 21.43 -17.02
CA ALA A 863 9.34 22.06 -16.81
C ALA A 863 10.48 21.15 -17.28
N ALA A 864 10.42 19.84 -16.96
CA ALA A 864 11.42 18.87 -17.43
C ALA A 864 11.47 18.81 -18.97
N ARG A 865 10.30 18.78 -19.63
CA ARG A 865 10.21 18.78 -21.10
C ARG A 865 10.73 20.07 -21.74
N LEU A 866 10.57 21.20 -21.07
CA LEU A 866 11.11 22.50 -21.51
C LEU A 866 12.62 22.66 -21.23
N GLY A 867 13.24 21.71 -20.51
CA GLY A 867 14.65 21.77 -20.13
C GLY A 867 14.93 22.59 -18.87
N GLU A 868 13.90 23.05 -18.16
CA GLU A 868 13.98 23.79 -16.90
C GLU A 868 14.16 22.83 -15.71
N VAL A 869 15.21 22.00 -15.75
CA VAL A 869 15.39 20.83 -14.87
C VAL A 869 15.40 21.18 -13.38
N HIS A 870 15.99 22.32 -13.00
CA HIS A 870 15.98 22.77 -11.60
C HIS A 870 14.56 23.05 -11.10
N LYS A 871 13.79 23.82 -11.88
CA LYS A 871 12.41 24.16 -11.57
C LYS A 871 11.51 22.93 -11.58
N ALA A 872 11.77 22.01 -12.51
CA ALA A 872 11.10 20.70 -12.55
C ALA A 872 11.31 19.93 -11.26
N TYR A 873 12.55 19.89 -10.75
CA TYR A 873 12.89 19.21 -9.51
C TYR A 873 12.24 19.85 -8.27
N GLU A 874 12.14 21.18 -8.20
CA GLU A 874 11.44 21.87 -7.11
C GLU A 874 9.96 21.48 -7.03
N PHE A 875 9.26 21.51 -8.17
CA PHE A 875 7.86 21.08 -8.25
C PHE A 875 7.68 19.59 -7.98
N PHE A 876 8.61 18.78 -8.47
CA PHE A 876 8.61 17.34 -8.22
C PHE A 876 8.72 17.04 -6.73
N ARG A 877 9.61 17.75 -6.02
CA ARG A 877 9.76 17.63 -4.57
C ARG A 877 8.49 18.07 -3.84
N GLN A 878 7.83 19.14 -4.26
CA GLN A 878 6.53 19.53 -3.68
C GLN A 878 5.48 18.42 -3.83
N ALA A 879 5.38 17.78 -5.00
CA ALA A 879 4.46 16.66 -5.21
C ALA A 879 4.85 15.43 -4.36
N ALA A 880 6.14 15.13 -4.26
CA ALA A 880 6.64 13.94 -3.55
C ALA A 880 6.37 14.00 -2.04
N PHE A 881 6.50 15.19 -1.45
CA PHE A 881 6.34 15.43 -0.02
C PHE A 881 4.97 16.00 0.36
N MET A 882 3.99 16.00 -0.56
CA MET A 882 2.64 16.53 -0.34
C MET A 882 2.05 16.09 1.00
N ASP A 883 2.08 14.77 1.26
CA ASP A 883 1.51 14.17 2.48
C ASP A 883 2.56 13.90 3.57
N LEU A 884 3.81 13.61 3.19
CA LEU A 884 4.90 13.41 4.16
C LEU A 884 5.25 14.68 4.95
N ASN A 885 4.96 15.86 4.39
CA ASN A 885 5.17 17.16 5.05
C ASN A 885 3.86 17.94 5.26
N ASP A 886 2.70 17.33 5.00
CA ASP A 886 1.37 17.96 5.10
C ASP A 886 1.31 19.36 4.46
N LEU A 887 1.79 19.48 3.22
CA LEU A 887 1.99 20.77 2.54
C LEU A 887 0.68 21.54 2.29
N ARG A 888 -0.48 20.88 2.43
CA ARG A 888 -1.82 21.47 2.32
C ARG A 888 -2.54 21.60 3.67
N GLY A 889 -1.96 21.11 4.76
CA GLY A 889 -2.55 21.15 6.11
C GLY A 889 -3.80 20.27 6.29
N ASN A 890 -4.03 19.33 5.36
CA ASN A 890 -5.23 18.50 5.30
C ASN A 890 -4.93 17.01 5.01
N THR A 891 -3.67 16.57 5.17
CA THR A 891 -3.32 15.13 5.05
C THR A 891 -4.12 14.27 6.02
N ARG A 892 -4.57 14.83 7.16
CA ARG A 892 -5.51 14.15 8.08
C ARG A 892 -6.80 13.62 7.42
N ASP A 893 -7.24 14.24 6.32
CA ASP A 893 -8.47 13.86 5.62
C ASP A 893 -8.25 12.67 4.66
N GLY A 894 -7.00 12.33 4.37
CA GLY A 894 -6.57 11.24 3.50
C GLY A 894 -5.50 11.66 2.48
N ILE A 895 -4.81 10.68 1.90
CA ILE A 895 -3.72 10.84 0.92
C ILE A 895 -4.20 11.54 -0.35
N HIS A 896 -3.36 12.38 -0.93
CA HIS A 896 -3.61 13.02 -2.21
C HIS A 896 -3.22 12.11 -3.37
N LEU A 897 -4.06 11.12 -3.71
CA LEU A 897 -3.73 10.11 -4.73
C LEU A 897 -3.45 10.68 -6.12
N ALA A 898 -4.11 11.77 -6.50
CA ALA A 898 -3.82 12.45 -7.77
C ALA A 898 -2.39 13.06 -7.79
N SER A 899 -1.89 13.55 -6.65
CA SER A 899 -0.50 13.98 -6.52
C SER A 899 0.45 12.79 -6.68
N ALA A 900 0.14 11.65 -6.06
CA ALA A 900 0.93 10.43 -6.18
C ALA A 900 0.99 9.89 -7.62
N GLY A 901 -0.15 9.86 -8.32
CA GLY A 901 -0.23 9.46 -9.73
C GLY A 901 0.49 10.45 -10.66
N GLY A 902 0.31 11.74 -10.40
CA GLY A 902 1.04 12.80 -11.10
C GLY A 902 2.55 12.70 -10.90
N LEU A 903 3.03 12.36 -9.70
CA LEU A 903 4.45 12.19 -9.41
C LEU A 903 5.09 11.11 -10.31
N TRP A 904 4.41 9.98 -10.48
CA TRP A 904 4.86 8.93 -11.41
C TRP A 904 4.88 9.44 -12.87
N GLN A 905 3.86 10.19 -13.28
CA GLN A 905 3.83 10.80 -14.62
C GLN A 905 4.98 11.81 -14.82
N ALA A 906 5.33 12.60 -13.81
CA ALA A 906 6.46 13.52 -13.87
C ALA A 906 7.79 12.78 -14.03
N LEU A 907 7.97 11.62 -13.39
CA LEU A 907 9.14 10.75 -13.60
C LEU A 907 9.19 10.20 -15.02
N VAL A 908 8.11 9.60 -15.49
CA VAL A 908 8.10 8.83 -16.74
C VAL A 908 7.95 9.71 -17.97
N PHE A 909 6.99 10.62 -17.98
CA PHE A 909 6.69 11.50 -19.12
C PHE A 909 7.42 12.85 -19.06
N GLY A 910 7.90 13.25 -17.87
CA GLY A 910 8.70 14.45 -17.66
C GLY A 910 10.21 14.16 -17.73
N PHE A 911 10.80 13.72 -16.60
CA PHE A 911 12.24 13.54 -16.45
C PHE A 911 12.82 12.46 -17.38
N ALA A 912 12.17 11.30 -17.51
CA ALA A 912 12.59 10.28 -18.49
C ALA A 912 12.19 10.65 -19.92
N GLY A 913 11.16 11.48 -20.08
CA GLY A 913 10.67 11.93 -21.39
C GLY A 913 10.22 10.79 -22.29
N VAL A 914 9.57 9.76 -21.72
CA VAL A 914 9.10 8.59 -22.48
C VAL A 914 8.01 9.02 -23.46
N ARG A 915 8.18 8.63 -24.72
CA ARG A 915 7.21 8.80 -25.80
C ARG A 915 7.02 7.47 -26.52
N VAL A 916 5.83 7.26 -27.06
CA VAL A 916 5.55 6.08 -27.87
C VAL A 916 5.65 6.47 -29.35
N THR A 917 6.62 5.88 -30.03
CA THR A 917 6.84 6.01 -31.48
C THR A 917 6.18 4.82 -32.22
N PRO A 918 6.06 4.84 -33.55
CA PRO A 918 5.63 3.67 -34.32
C PRO A 918 6.44 2.40 -34.03
N GLU A 919 7.71 2.54 -33.65
CA GLU A 919 8.63 1.46 -33.31
C GLU A 919 8.54 1.00 -31.85
N GLY A 920 7.83 1.75 -30.98
CA GLY A 920 7.65 1.46 -29.56
C GLY A 920 8.04 2.60 -28.62
N PRO A 921 8.08 2.35 -27.29
CA PRO A 921 8.46 3.34 -26.29
C PRO A 921 9.95 3.73 -26.38
N VAL A 922 10.25 5.04 -26.34
CA VAL A 922 11.60 5.61 -26.41
C VAL A 922 11.71 6.77 -25.41
N ALA A 923 12.88 6.98 -24.80
CA ALA A 923 13.11 8.02 -23.79
C ALA A 923 14.00 9.18 -24.28
N TRP A 924 13.73 10.38 -23.78
CA TRP A 924 14.55 11.59 -23.92
C TRP A 924 14.86 12.18 -22.54
N PRO A 925 15.82 11.59 -21.80
CA PRO A 925 16.04 11.93 -20.40
C PRO A 925 16.51 13.38 -20.21
N ARG A 926 16.01 13.99 -19.14
CA ARG A 926 16.31 15.33 -18.61
C ARG A 926 16.42 15.24 -17.08
N LEU A 927 17.39 14.45 -16.59
CA LEU A 927 17.51 14.15 -15.16
C LEU A 927 18.18 15.30 -14.38
N PRO A 928 17.81 15.53 -13.11
CA PRO A 928 18.55 16.40 -12.20
C PRO A 928 20.04 15.97 -12.09
N PRO A 929 21.00 16.91 -12.02
CA PRO A 929 22.43 16.57 -12.02
C PRO A 929 22.90 15.67 -10.88
N HIS A 930 22.20 15.67 -9.75
CA HIS A 930 22.54 14.84 -8.58
C HIS A 930 21.97 13.42 -8.64
N TRP A 931 21.02 13.14 -9.54
CA TRP A 931 20.53 11.79 -9.77
C TRP A 931 21.56 11.03 -10.59
N LYS A 932 22.06 9.90 -10.09
CA LYS A 932 23.05 9.07 -10.77
C LYS A 932 22.41 8.11 -11.78
N ARG A 933 21.17 7.70 -11.51
CA ARG A 933 20.45 6.69 -12.29
C ARG A 933 18.95 6.81 -12.04
N LEU A 934 18.14 6.63 -13.08
CA LEU A 934 16.69 6.41 -13.01
C LEU A 934 16.35 5.08 -13.68
N ARG A 935 15.68 4.18 -12.97
CA ARG A 935 15.25 2.88 -13.50
C ARG A 935 13.77 2.65 -13.22
N PHE A 936 13.04 2.16 -14.22
CA PHE A 936 11.62 1.80 -14.08
C PHE A 936 11.17 0.82 -15.17
N SER A 937 10.02 0.18 -14.94
CA SER A 937 9.32 -0.64 -15.93
C SER A 937 8.21 0.16 -16.63
N PHE A 938 7.97 -0.16 -17.91
CA PHE A 938 6.90 0.42 -18.72
C PHE A 938 6.26 -0.65 -19.59
N LEU A 939 4.95 -0.84 -19.48
CA LEU A 939 4.18 -1.80 -20.25
C LEU A 939 3.50 -1.12 -21.45
N TRP A 940 3.71 -1.70 -22.64
CA TRP A 940 3.09 -1.25 -23.87
C TRP A 940 2.80 -2.45 -24.78
N ARG A 941 1.56 -2.59 -25.25
CA ARG A 941 1.06 -3.66 -26.13
C ARG A 941 1.43 -5.06 -25.64
N GLY A 942 1.28 -5.28 -24.33
CA GLY A 942 1.60 -6.55 -23.66
C GLY A 942 3.10 -6.85 -23.49
N GLN A 943 3.98 -5.95 -23.93
CA GLN A 943 5.43 -6.07 -23.78
C GLN A 943 5.93 -5.14 -22.66
N ARG A 944 6.80 -5.68 -21.80
CA ARG A 944 7.39 -4.94 -20.68
C ARG A 944 8.79 -4.47 -21.07
N PHE A 945 8.97 -3.16 -21.00
CA PHE A 945 10.20 -2.44 -21.28
C PHE A 945 10.84 -2.01 -19.96
N GLN A 946 12.15 -2.18 -19.82
CA GLN A 946 12.96 -1.68 -18.71
C GLN A 946 13.78 -0.49 -19.21
N PHE A 947 13.58 0.66 -18.56
CA PHE A 947 14.39 1.84 -18.80
C PHE A 947 15.48 1.94 -17.73
N LEU A 948 16.71 2.23 -18.18
CA LEU A 948 17.86 2.50 -17.35
C LEU A 948 18.52 3.78 -17.87
N LEU A 949 18.31 4.89 -17.16
CA LEU A 949 18.65 6.22 -17.62
C LEU A 949 19.73 6.84 -16.72
N THR A 950 20.72 7.50 -17.33
CA THR A 950 21.76 8.28 -16.62
C THR A 950 21.79 9.73 -17.13
N PRO A 951 22.31 10.69 -16.36
CA PRO A 951 22.32 12.11 -16.75
C PRO A 951 23.09 12.43 -18.04
N GLU A 952 24.06 11.59 -18.42
CA GLU A 952 24.91 11.81 -19.59
C GLU A 952 24.21 11.43 -20.90
N GLN A 953 23.13 10.65 -20.82
CA GLN A 953 22.40 10.22 -22.00
C GLN A 953 21.58 11.38 -22.56
N ILE A 954 21.72 11.62 -23.86
CA ILE A 954 20.91 12.56 -24.63
C ILE A 954 20.19 11.72 -25.69
N GLY A 955 18.86 11.75 -25.68
CA GLY A 955 18.02 10.80 -26.43
C GLY A 955 18.17 10.85 -27.97
N PRO A 956 17.53 9.91 -28.69
CA PRO A 956 16.65 8.85 -28.18
C PRO A 956 17.39 7.71 -27.47
N VAL A 957 16.90 7.29 -26.30
CA VAL A 957 17.38 6.11 -25.56
C VAL A 957 16.36 4.98 -25.68
N LEU A 958 16.79 3.83 -26.19
CA LEU A 958 15.95 2.64 -26.32
C LEU A 958 15.92 1.83 -25.01
N PRO A 959 14.76 1.33 -24.58
CA PRO A 959 14.67 0.42 -23.44
C PRO A 959 15.16 -0.99 -23.79
N HIS A 960 15.39 -1.79 -22.75
CA HIS A 960 15.57 -3.23 -22.88
C HIS A 960 14.22 -3.95 -22.75
N LEU A 961 14.00 -5.01 -23.52
CA LEU A 961 12.87 -5.92 -23.28
C LEU A 961 13.19 -6.78 -22.06
N ALA A 962 12.29 -6.80 -21.08
CA ALA A 962 12.46 -7.65 -19.90
C ALA A 962 12.42 -9.14 -20.31
N SER A 963 13.56 -9.82 -20.19
CA SER A 963 13.68 -11.25 -20.52
C SER A 963 12.91 -12.12 -19.54
N ASP A 964 12.47 -13.32 -19.95
CA ASP A 964 11.82 -14.27 -19.02
C ASP A 964 12.75 -14.71 -17.86
N ALA A 965 14.07 -14.54 -18.02
CA ALA A 965 15.06 -14.82 -16.98
C ALA A 965 15.14 -13.72 -15.91
N GLU A 966 14.87 -12.46 -16.26
CA GLU A 966 14.73 -11.35 -15.31
C GLU A 966 13.36 -11.35 -14.59
N ARG A 967 12.40 -12.16 -15.07
CA ARG A 967 11.07 -12.33 -14.46
C ARG A 967 11.05 -13.32 -13.28
N ARG A 968 11.98 -14.28 -13.24
CA ARG A 968 12.13 -15.28 -12.16
C ARG A 968 12.97 -14.68 -11.04
#